data_AF-A0A3D3VWW4-F1
#
_entry.id   AF-A0A3D3VWW4-F1
#
_cell.length_a   1.000
_cell.length_b   1.000
_cell.length_c   1.000
_cell.angle_alpha   90.00
_cell.angle_beta   90.00
_cell.angle_gamma   90.00
#
_symmetry.space_group_name_H-M   'P 1'
#
loop_
_entity.id
_entity.type
_entity.pdbx_description
1 polymer ?
#
loop_
_entity_poly.entity_id
_entity_poly.type
_entity_poly.pdbx_seq_one_letter_code
_entity_poly.pdbx_strand_id
1 'polypeptide(L)'
;MEQYNPKNIEPKWQKYWEESGIYKNYDREKKFYALDMFPYPSGAGLHVGHPKGYIATDVVSRFKLLQGHSVLHPMGWDAFGLPAENYAIKTGTHPKIAVEKNIATFKNQLEKFGFTYDWDREINTTDPNYYKWTQWIFLKMFEKGLAYESEAPVNWCPKCKTGLALEDLEKGLCERCGTQVEKKKLRQWVLKMTDYADRLLYDLDSEDLDWEELIKEQQRNWIGRSEGAQFEMKIKGTDEKIEVYTTRLDTVFGMTYAVVAPEHPVIENLKDKIENYSEVEKYLIEAQNKTDLERTELQKEKTGVELKGIKIINPFNNQELPLFVADYVLGFYGTGAVMAVPAHDERDFEFAKKYDFPIKEVVAPYFFDHQYPPKSDKETEKREVICAIIRNPKNNTYLGLKWSNSNWQSFLTGGVDGQDLVGAAQREIKEETGYKNVKFIRQIPGSTYAEFYRPHKDSNVFAHFYYLIFELEDEGKDEVDQGEKDIHEVVWIPEKKITSFINVDNQKFAWKKYKERDFAYTKDGILINSGDYDKLTSQGAREKMTQWLEKEGIGKKKINYKMRDWVFSRQTYWGEPFPIVHCEKCGTVGVPEDQLPVKLPEVEKYEPTGTGESPLANISEWVNTACPKCGGPGKRETNTMPQWAGSSWYYLRYIDPKNNKELVGKDLEKEWMPVDLYVGGAEHATRHLLYARFWHKFLFDIGAVSTSEPFKKLVHVGLINGEDGRKMSKRWGNVINPDDVI
;
A
#
# COMPACT_ATOMS: atom_id res chain seq x y z
N MET A 1 46.46 29.90 26.85
CA MET A 1 45.47 29.82 25.76
C MET A 1 44.15 30.27 26.33
N GLU A 2 43.49 31.23 25.72
CA GLU A 2 42.10 31.52 26.06
C GLU A 2 41.24 30.29 25.74
N GLN A 3 40.36 29.91 26.66
CA GLN A 3 39.48 28.76 26.51
C GLN A 3 38.36 29.10 25.53
N TYR A 4 37.98 28.16 24.66
CA TYR A 4 36.84 28.32 23.76
C TYR A 4 35.57 28.63 24.58
N ASN A 5 34.89 29.73 24.24
CA ASN A 5 33.65 30.14 24.89
C ASN A 5 32.59 30.49 23.82
N PRO A 6 31.63 29.58 23.53
CA PRO A 6 30.62 29.79 22.49
C PRO A 6 29.74 31.02 22.75
N LYS A 7 29.45 31.33 24.02
CA LYS A 7 28.59 32.46 24.42
C LYS A 7 29.11 33.83 23.96
N ASN A 8 30.43 33.95 23.75
CA ASN A 8 31.05 35.17 23.27
C ASN A 8 31.19 35.21 21.73
N ILE A 9 31.16 34.05 21.06
CA ILE A 9 31.53 33.91 19.65
C ILE A 9 30.30 33.75 18.77
N GLU A 10 29.32 32.94 19.17
CA GLU A 10 28.14 32.64 18.36
C GLU A 10 27.26 33.87 18.10
N PRO A 11 26.88 34.69 19.10
CA PRO A 11 26.05 35.88 18.84
C PRO A 11 26.74 36.90 17.93
N LYS A 12 28.08 37.01 18.02
CA LYS A 12 28.87 37.89 17.15
C LYS A 12 28.72 37.48 15.68
N TRP A 13 28.85 36.20 15.38
CA TRP A 13 28.78 35.72 13.99
C TRP A 13 27.35 35.66 13.44
N GLN A 14 26.38 35.28 14.27
CA GLN A 14 24.96 35.33 13.93
C GLN A 14 24.57 36.75 13.47
N LYS A 15 24.92 37.76 14.29
CA LYS A 15 24.70 39.17 13.94
C LYS A 15 25.43 39.59 12.66
N TYR A 16 26.69 39.20 12.50
CA TYR A 16 27.44 39.51 11.28
C TYR A 16 26.77 38.95 10.02
N TRP A 17 26.30 37.69 10.06
CA TRP A 17 25.64 37.08 8.90
C TRP A 17 24.31 37.75 8.57
N GLU A 18 23.51 38.07 9.59
CA GLU A 18 22.26 38.82 9.42
C GLU A 18 22.50 40.19 8.78
N GLU A 19 23.42 40.99 9.34
CA GLU A 19 23.75 42.34 8.84
C GLU A 19 24.37 42.32 7.45
N SER A 20 25.13 41.26 7.11
CA SER A 20 25.74 41.12 5.79
C SER A 20 24.74 40.77 4.68
N GLY A 21 23.55 40.25 5.03
CA GLY A 21 22.57 39.77 4.06
C GLY A 21 23.05 38.57 3.23
N ILE A 22 24.11 37.86 3.65
CA ILE A 22 24.75 36.80 2.85
C ILE A 22 23.79 35.67 2.46
N TYR A 23 22.81 35.36 3.31
CA TYR A 23 21.80 34.31 3.06
C TYR A 23 20.62 34.78 2.19
N LYS A 24 20.62 36.06 1.79
CA LYS A 24 19.58 36.69 0.95
C LYS A 24 20.11 37.09 -0.43
N ASN A 25 21.35 36.70 -0.76
CA ASN A 25 21.98 37.04 -2.03
C ASN A 25 21.71 35.97 -3.10
N TYR A 26 20.88 36.34 -4.08
CA TYR A 26 20.43 35.47 -5.16
C TYR A 26 21.05 35.78 -6.54
N ASP A 27 22.09 36.62 -6.59
CA ASP A 27 22.64 37.15 -7.85
C ASP A 27 23.53 36.18 -8.63
N ARG A 28 23.83 35.00 -8.07
CA ARG A 28 24.74 34.03 -8.69
C ARG A 28 23.97 33.16 -9.69
N GLU A 29 24.66 32.77 -10.76
CA GLU A 29 24.09 31.96 -11.85
C GLU A 29 23.59 30.60 -11.37
N LYS A 30 24.39 29.89 -10.57
CA LYS A 30 24.03 28.56 -10.07
C LYS A 30 23.07 28.68 -8.90
N LYS A 31 21.92 28.05 -9.02
CA LYS A 31 20.89 27.98 -7.96
C LYS A 31 21.03 26.68 -7.17
N PHE A 32 20.62 26.73 -5.91
CA PHE A 32 20.45 25.55 -5.09
C PHE A 32 19.32 25.78 -4.09
N TYR A 33 18.26 24.99 -4.19
CA TYR A 33 17.11 25.08 -3.30
C TYR A 33 17.15 23.99 -2.23
N ALA A 34 17.55 24.37 -1.02
CA ALA A 34 17.57 23.50 0.15
C ALA A 34 16.32 23.71 0.98
N LEU A 35 15.61 22.64 1.30
CA LEU A 35 14.34 22.74 1.98
C LEU A 35 14.22 21.75 3.14
N ASP A 36 13.81 22.29 4.27
CA ASP A 36 13.39 21.53 5.43
C ASP A 36 11.88 21.25 5.38
N MET A 37 11.48 20.12 5.95
CA MET A 37 10.11 19.98 6.42
C MET A 37 9.87 20.96 7.58
N PHE A 38 9.11 22.02 7.30
CA PHE A 38 8.82 23.09 8.26
C PHE A 38 8.04 22.57 9.48
N PRO A 39 8.26 23.14 10.68
CA PRO A 39 7.73 22.59 11.93
C PRO A 39 6.26 22.93 12.16
N TYR A 40 5.61 22.08 12.96
CA TYR A 40 4.31 22.34 13.56
C TYR A 40 4.48 23.17 14.85
N PRO A 41 3.95 24.40 14.95
CA PRO A 41 3.98 25.21 16.18
C PRO A 41 2.90 24.74 17.19
N SER A 42 2.85 23.43 17.45
CA SER A 42 1.81 22.72 18.22
C SER A 42 2.24 22.38 19.65
N GLY A 43 3.35 22.93 20.14
CA GLY A 43 3.74 22.84 21.55
C GLY A 43 4.63 23.99 21.96
N ALA A 44 5.09 23.99 23.22
CA ALA A 44 5.76 25.15 23.82
C ALA A 44 7.12 25.54 23.18
N GLY A 45 7.76 24.64 22.43
CA GLY A 45 9.06 24.86 21.78
C GLY A 45 9.50 23.66 20.95
N LEU A 46 10.65 23.81 20.29
CA LEU A 46 11.39 22.72 19.67
C LEU A 46 11.88 21.71 20.72
N HIS A 47 12.23 20.54 20.22
CA HIS A 47 13.09 19.57 20.90
C HIS A 47 14.26 19.23 20.00
N VAL A 48 15.36 18.71 20.55
CA VAL A 48 16.62 18.42 19.82
C VAL A 48 16.45 17.50 18.59
N GLY A 49 15.38 16.71 18.53
CA GLY A 49 15.00 15.96 17.32
C GLY A 49 14.74 16.82 16.07
N HIS A 50 14.16 18.03 16.22
CA HIS A 50 13.87 18.90 15.07
C HIS A 50 15.15 19.41 14.37
N PRO A 51 16.11 20.06 15.08
CA PRO A 51 17.28 20.62 14.43
C PRO A 51 18.19 19.58 13.79
N LYS A 52 18.06 18.28 14.08
CA LYS A 52 18.88 17.24 13.42
C LYS A 52 18.78 17.31 11.90
N GLY A 53 17.57 17.47 11.36
CA GLY A 53 17.37 17.63 9.91
C GLY A 53 17.83 18.99 9.42
N TYR A 54 17.49 20.05 10.17
CA TYR A 54 17.81 21.44 9.84
C TYR A 54 19.32 21.71 9.83
N ILE A 55 20.10 21.00 10.67
CA ILE A 55 21.57 21.03 10.64
C ILE A 55 22.09 20.41 9.34
N ALA A 56 21.48 19.32 8.86
CA ALA A 56 21.95 18.65 7.64
C ALA A 56 21.76 19.54 6.40
N THR A 57 20.59 20.16 6.26
CA THR A 57 20.33 21.15 5.20
C THR A 57 21.22 22.38 5.36
N ASP A 58 21.41 22.90 6.57
CA ASP A 58 22.32 24.03 6.82
C ASP A 58 23.76 23.75 6.39
N VAL A 59 24.30 22.57 6.73
CA VAL A 59 25.65 22.14 6.33
C VAL A 59 25.77 22.12 4.79
N VAL A 60 24.79 21.55 4.10
CA VAL A 60 24.78 21.50 2.64
C VAL A 60 24.62 22.89 2.03
N SER A 61 23.74 23.73 2.58
CA SER A 61 23.52 25.12 2.17
C SER A 61 24.81 25.94 2.27
N ARG A 62 25.51 25.87 3.40
CA ARG A 62 26.82 26.52 3.59
C ARG A 62 27.86 26.02 2.59
N PHE A 63 27.92 24.70 2.39
CA PHE A 63 28.83 24.11 1.41
C PHE A 63 28.54 24.63 -0.02
N LYS A 64 27.27 24.72 -0.41
CA LYS A 64 26.85 25.23 -1.73
C LYS A 64 27.12 26.73 -1.90
N LEU A 65 26.91 27.53 -0.85
CA LEU A 65 27.30 28.93 -0.82
C LEU A 65 28.81 29.11 -1.05
N LEU A 66 29.66 28.27 -0.42
CA LEU A 66 31.11 28.30 -0.62
C LEU A 66 31.53 27.84 -2.03
N GLN A 67 30.73 26.98 -2.67
CA GLN A 67 30.92 26.59 -4.08
C GLN A 67 30.41 27.63 -5.09
N GLY A 68 29.94 28.80 -4.62
CA GLY A 68 29.49 29.88 -5.50
C GLY A 68 28.05 29.72 -6.01
N HIS A 69 27.20 28.94 -5.34
CA HIS A 69 25.76 28.92 -5.63
C HIS A 69 25.05 30.06 -4.91
N SER A 70 23.95 30.55 -5.46
CA SER A 70 22.90 31.23 -4.72
C SER A 70 22.00 30.17 -4.11
N VAL A 71 21.87 30.22 -2.78
CA VAL A 71 21.17 29.19 -2.03
C VAL A 71 19.89 29.77 -1.45
N LEU A 72 18.74 29.22 -1.85
CA LEU A 72 17.48 29.48 -1.18
C LEU A 72 17.34 28.43 -0.08
N HIS A 73 17.34 28.89 1.17
CA HIS A 73 17.12 28.05 2.34
C HIS A 73 16.06 28.74 3.22
N PRO A 74 14.77 28.44 3.05
CA PRO A 74 13.71 29.15 3.74
C PRO A 74 13.21 28.38 4.97
N MET A 75 12.43 29.07 5.81
CA MET A 75 11.72 28.47 6.92
C MET A 75 10.36 29.16 7.14
N GLY A 76 9.43 28.46 7.79
CA GLY A 76 8.07 28.93 8.03
C GLY A 76 7.32 27.98 8.96
N TRP A 77 5.99 28.09 8.97
CA TRP A 77 5.18 27.47 10.03
C TRP A 77 3.94 26.78 9.47
N ASP A 78 3.83 25.47 9.71
CA ASP A 78 2.59 24.73 9.42
C ASP A 78 1.65 24.80 10.63
N ALA A 79 0.91 25.90 10.70
CA ALA A 79 0.24 26.37 11.90
C ALA A 79 -1.26 26.05 11.99
N PHE A 80 -1.91 25.65 10.88
CA PHE A 80 -3.28 25.16 10.90
C PHE A 80 -3.37 23.71 11.38
N GLY A 81 -4.59 23.29 11.71
CA GLY A 81 -4.93 21.91 11.97
C GLY A 81 -5.03 21.52 13.43
N LEU A 82 -5.39 20.25 13.61
CA LEU A 82 -5.68 19.62 14.89
C LEU A 82 -4.51 19.65 15.90
N PRO A 83 -3.22 19.57 15.53
CA PRO A 83 -2.14 19.67 16.51
C PRO A 83 -2.17 21.01 17.27
N ALA A 84 -2.31 22.12 16.56
CA ALA A 84 -2.39 23.46 17.15
C ALA A 84 -3.70 23.66 17.93
N GLU A 85 -4.83 23.22 17.38
CA GLU A 85 -6.14 23.31 18.04
C GLU A 85 -6.18 22.53 19.36
N ASN A 86 -5.69 21.30 19.38
CA ASN A 86 -5.66 20.48 20.59
C ASN A 86 -4.73 21.05 21.66
N TYR A 87 -3.60 21.63 21.26
CA TYR A 87 -2.73 22.34 22.20
C TYR A 87 -3.44 23.53 22.84
N ALA A 88 -4.18 24.29 22.02
CA ALA A 88 -4.96 25.44 22.46
C ALA A 88 -6.05 25.03 23.47
N ILE A 89 -6.83 23.98 23.16
CA ILE A 89 -7.82 23.37 24.08
C ILE A 89 -7.17 22.93 25.39
N LYS A 90 -6.05 22.19 25.32
CA LYS A 90 -5.36 21.68 26.52
C LYS A 90 -4.85 22.79 27.43
N THR A 91 -4.48 23.94 26.87
CA THR A 91 -3.93 25.08 27.59
C THR A 91 -4.97 26.16 27.92
N GLY A 92 -6.22 25.98 27.49
CA GLY A 92 -7.30 26.93 27.72
C GLY A 92 -7.08 28.29 27.05
N THR A 93 -6.45 28.32 25.88
CA THR A 93 -6.16 29.56 25.13
C THR A 93 -6.69 29.47 23.70
N HIS A 94 -6.95 30.60 23.05
CA HIS A 94 -7.40 30.61 21.65
C HIS A 94 -6.26 30.14 20.71
N PRO A 95 -6.53 29.31 19.67
CA PRO A 95 -5.50 28.74 18.79
C PRO A 95 -4.60 29.81 18.16
N LYS A 96 -5.17 30.92 17.69
CA LYS A 96 -4.41 32.07 17.16
C LYS A 96 -3.33 32.56 18.12
N ILE A 97 -3.69 32.76 19.40
CA ILE A 97 -2.78 33.25 20.44
C ILE A 97 -1.71 32.20 20.77
N ALA A 98 -2.10 30.93 20.89
CA ALA A 98 -1.15 29.84 21.09
C ALA A 98 -0.13 29.74 19.96
N VAL A 99 -0.61 29.76 18.72
CA VAL A 99 0.22 29.66 17.50
C VAL A 99 1.18 30.84 17.42
N GLU A 100 0.72 32.07 17.58
CA GLU A 100 1.57 33.26 17.56
C GLU A 100 2.70 33.17 18.60
N LYS A 101 2.37 32.76 19.83
CA LYS A 101 3.36 32.57 20.90
C LYS A 101 4.35 31.44 20.59
N ASN A 102 3.86 30.31 20.09
CA ASN A 102 4.69 29.15 19.77
C ASN A 102 5.63 29.47 18.61
N ILE A 103 5.16 30.14 17.56
CA ILE A 103 5.98 30.60 16.43
C ILE A 103 7.11 31.50 16.93
N ALA A 104 6.81 32.50 17.76
CA ALA A 104 7.84 33.38 18.32
C ALA A 104 8.91 32.60 19.10
N THR A 105 8.49 31.58 19.85
CA THR A 105 9.41 30.73 20.61
C THR A 105 10.27 29.85 19.70
N PHE A 106 9.65 29.19 18.71
CA PHE A 106 10.36 28.35 17.74
C PHE A 106 11.36 29.17 16.92
N LYS A 107 10.96 30.35 16.46
CA LYS A 107 11.83 31.26 15.70
C LYS A 107 13.06 31.65 16.52
N ASN A 108 12.86 32.12 17.74
CA ASN A 108 13.96 32.46 18.64
C ASN A 108 14.89 31.26 18.91
N GLN A 109 14.34 30.04 19.03
CA GLN A 109 15.17 28.84 19.19
C GLN A 109 15.95 28.50 17.92
N LEU A 110 15.36 28.61 16.72
CA LEU A 110 16.06 28.38 15.44
C LEU A 110 17.16 29.41 15.19
N GLU A 111 16.93 30.68 15.53
CA GLU A 111 17.92 31.76 15.40
C GLU A 111 19.18 31.48 16.22
N LYS A 112 19.04 30.85 17.41
CA LYS A 112 20.19 30.46 18.24
C LYS A 112 21.08 29.40 17.62
N PHE A 113 20.58 28.56 16.71
CA PHE A 113 21.41 27.61 15.96
C PHE A 113 22.25 28.31 14.88
N GLY A 114 21.91 29.55 14.51
CA GLY A 114 22.62 30.29 13.47
C GLY A 114 22.48 29.67 12.08
N PHE A 115 21.34 29.07 11.76
CA PHE A 115 21.08 28.50 10.43
C PHE A 115 21.07 29.57 9.33
N THR A 116 21.29 29.12 8.10
CA THR A 116 21.35 29.92 6.88
C THR A 116 19.99 30.34 6.32
N TYR A 117 18.97 30.46 7.18
CA TYR A 117 17.61 30.77 6.75
C TYR A 117 17.44 32.19 6.19
N ASP A 118 16.68 32.32 5.11
CA ASP A 118 16.13 33.60 4.67
C ASP A 118 14.78 33.88 5.34
N TRP A 119 14.83 34.61 6.46
CA TRP A 119 13.64 35.03 7.19
C TRP A 119 12.79 36.09 6.45
N ASP A 120 13.25 36.71 5.36
CA ASP A 120 12.39 37.61 4.57
C ASP A 120 11.35 36.84 3.75
N ARG A 121 11.53 35.52 3.67
CA ARG A 121 10.65 34.56 3.00
C ARG A 121 9.82 33.72 3.98
N GLU A 122 9.79 34.09 5.25
CA GLU A 122 8.96 33.42 6.25
C GLU A 122 7.49 33.34 5.82
N ILE A 123 6.90 32.13 5.91
CA ILE A 123 5.48 31.90 5.65
C ILE A 123 4.80 31.33 6.88
N ASN A 124 3.50 31.57 6.99
CA ASN A 124 2.64 30.96 8.01
C ASN A 124 1.36 30.49 7.33
N THR A 125 1.02 29.20 7.48
CA THR A 125 -0.17 28.65 6.82
C THR A 125 -1.48 29.27 7.30
N THR A 126 -1.49 29.93 8.47
CA THR A 126 -2.67 30.66 8.99
C THR A 126 -2.82 32.09 8.46
N ASP A 127 -1.86 32.61 7.69
CA ASP A 127 -1.97 33.93 7.06
C ASP A 127 -3.01 33.88 5.91
N PRO A 128 -4.04 34.76 5.90
CA PRO A 128 -4.97 34.87 4.78
C PRO A 128 -4.30 35.08 3.41
N ASN A 129 -3.15 35.74 3.34
CA ASN A 129 -2.39 35.90 2.10
C ASN A 129 -1.75 34.59 1.62
N TYR A 130 -1.54 33.63 2.53
CA TYR A 130 -1.08 32.28 2.21
C TYR A 130 -2.26 31.40 1.80
N TYR A 131 -3.24 31.18 2.69
CA TYR A 131 -4.31 30.21 2.43
C TYR A 131 -5.32 30.66 1.37
N LYS A 132 -5.31 31.94 0.96
CA LYS A 132 -5.98 32.38 -0.29
C LYS A 132 -5.60 31.48 -1.46
N TRP A 133 -4.33 31.12 -1.56
CA TRP A 133 -3.82 30.27 -2.63
C TRP A 133 -4.16 28.80 -2.42
N THR A 134 -4.20 28.30 -1.19
CA THR A 134 -4.76 26.97 -0.89
C THR A 134 -6.22 26.88 -1.35
N GLN A 135 -7.02 27.90 -1.07
CA GLN A 135 -8.41 28.01 -1.53
C GLN A 135 -8.50 28.06 -3.07
N TRP A 136 -7.62 28.84 -3.70
CA TRP A 136 -7.53 28.89 -5.17
C TRP A 136 -7.22 27.52 -5.78
N ILE A 137 -6.22 26.79 -5.26
CA ILE A 137 -5.88 25.43 -5.74
C ILE A 137 -7.09 24.51 -5.61
N PHE A 138 -7.77 24.54 -4.46
CA PHE A 138 -8.98 23.74 -4.25
C PHE A 138 -10.08 24.07 -5.27
N LEU A 139 -10.34 25.36 -5.55
CA LEU A 139 -11.29 25.75 -6.59
C LEU A 139 -10.90 25.22 -7.96
N LYS A 140 -9.61 25.25 -8.31
CA LYS A 140 -9.14 24.66 -9.58
C LYS A 140 -9.35 23.17 -9.63
N MET A 141 -9.14 22.44 -8.52
CA MET A 141 -9.48 21.02 -8.45
C MET A 141 -10.99 20.79 -8.58
N PHE A 142 -11.82 21.62 -7.93
CA PHE A 142 -13.28 21.57 -8.03
C PHE A 142 -13.78 21.81 -9.46
N GLU A 143 -13.28 22.85 -10.14
CA GLU A 143 -13.58 23.18 -11.54
C GLU A 143 -13.22 22.02 -12.50
N LYS A 144 -12.18 21.24 -12.16
CA LYS A 144 -11.72 20.09 -12.95
C LYS A 144 -12.37 18.76 -12.53
N GLY A 145 -13.30 18.77 -11.58
CA GLY A 145 -13.97 17.55 -11.08
C GLY A 145 -13.08 16.65 -10.21
N LEU A 146 -11.94 17.16 -9.73
CA LEU A 146 -11.03 16.46 -8.82
C LEU A 146 -11.40 16.67 -7.35
N ALA A 147 -12.23 17.65 -7.02
CA ALA A 147 -12.82 17.79 -5.68
C ALA A 147 -14.33 17.53 -5.76
N TYR A 148 -14.83 16.58 -4.98
CA TYR A 148 -16.24 16.21 -4.99
C TYR A 148 -16.77 15.92 -3.58
N GLU A 149 -18.09 15.99 -3.41
CA GLU A 149 -18.76 15.67 -2.15
C GLU A 149 -19.13 14.18 -2.11
N SER A 150 -18.95 13.55 -0.95
CA SER A 150 -19.30 12.16 -0.70
C SER A 150 -19.91 11.97 0.69
N GLU A 151 -20.91 11.11 0.79
CA GLU A 151 -21.47 10.63 2.06
C GLU A 151 -20.91 9.24 2.39
N ALA A 152 -19.62 9.17 2.66
CA ALA A 152 -18.93 7.93 3.01
C ALA A 152 -18.77 7.77 4.54
N PRO A 153 -18.71 6.53 5.05
CA PRO A 153 -18.26 6.27 6.41
C PRO A 153 -16.83 6.79 6.59
N VAL A 154 -16.65 7.83 7.41
CA VAL A 154 -15.33 8.32 7.78
C VAL A 154 -14.88 7.75 9.11
N ASN A 155 -13.57 7.65 9.27
CA ASN A 155 -12.95 7.42 10.56
C ASN A 155 -13.26 8.61 11.47
N TRP A 156 -13.95 8.40 12.58
CA TRP A 156 -14.33 9.42 13.54
C TRP A 156 -13.69 9.14 14.89
N CYS A 157 -13.04 10.14 15.47
CA CYS A 157 -12.52 10.04 16.82
C CYS A 157 -13.56 10.58 17.82
N PRO A 158 -14.15 9.76 18.71
CA PRO A 158 -15.18 10.23 19.64
C PRO A 158 -14.61 11.18 20.71
N LYS A 159 -13.30 11.10 21.00
CA LYS A 159 -12.62 11.99 21.94
C LYS A 159 -12.24 13.34 21.32
N CYS A 160 -11.69 13.33 20.11
CA CYS A 160 -11.35 14.57 19.39
C CYS A 160 -12.57 15.19 18.70
N LYS A 161 -13.68 14.45 18.59
CA LYS A 161 -14.94 14.86 17.94
C LYS A 161 -14.72 15.42 16.52
N THR A 162 -13.93 14.71 15.72
CA THR A 162 -13.62 15.07 14.32
C THR A 162 -13.39 13.83 13.46
N GLY A 163 -13.65 13.97 12.16
CA GLY A 163 -13.20 13.04 11.15
C GLY A 163 -11.67 13.00 11.03
N LEU A 164 -11.16 11.81 10.68
CA LEU A 164 -9.76 11.46 10.53
C LEU A 164 -9.57 10.82 9.14
N ALA A 165 -8.45 11.09 8.46
CA ALA A 165 -8.05 10.30 7.31
C ALA A 165 -7.45 8.95 7.74
N LEU A 166 -7.18 8.04 6.80
CA LEU A 166 -6.53 6.75 7.13
C LEU A 166 -5.15 6.97 7.74
N GLU A 167 -4.48 8.01 7.28
CA GLU A 167 -3.16 8.46 7.68
C GLU A 167 -3.17 9.05 9.10
N ASP A 168 -4.31 9.48 9.62
CA ASP A 168 -4.43 9.98 11.00
C ASP A 168 -4.58 8.82 12.03
N LEU A 169 -4.50 7.56 11.58
CA LEU A 169 -4.65 6.36 12.41
C LEU A 169 -3.31 5.67 12.69
N GLU A 170 -3.12 5.25 13.94
CA GLU A 170 -2.05 4.33 14.35
C GLU A 170 -2.70 3.07 14.93
N LYS A 171 -2.59 1.95 14.21
CA LYS A 171 -3.21 0.67 14.60
C LYS A 171 -4.73 0.74 14.83
N GLY A 172 -5.46 1.54 14.04
CA GLY A 172 -6.90 1.75 14.20
C GLY A 172 -7.29 2.70 15.34
N LEU A 173 -6.31 3.20 16.10
CA LEU A 173 -6.49 4.23 17.11
C LEU A 173 -6.18 5.60 16.51
N CYS A 174 -6.78 6.65 17.06
CA CYS A 174 -6.38 8.02 16.75
C CYS A 174 -4.90 8.22 17.14
N GLU A 175 -4.03 8.58 16.19
CA GLU A 175 -2.57 8.73 16.41
C GLU A 175 -2.25 9.74 17.54
N ARG A 176 -3.17 10.66 17.81
CA ARG A 176 -2.99 11.79 18.73
C ARG A 176 -3.41 11.45 20.15
N CYS A 177 -4.63 10.95 20.32
CA CYS A 177 -5.23 10.75 21.64
C CYS A 177 -5.30 9.28 22.08
N GLY A 178 -5.00 8.34 21.18
CA GLY A 178 -5.02 6.89 21.43
C GLY A 178 -6.41 6.28 21.55
N THR A 179 -7.48 7.04 21.32
CA THR A 179 -8.86 6.54 21.39
C THR A 179 -9.19 5.69 20.16
N GLN A 180 -9.94 4.61 20.37
CA GLN A 180 -10.47 3.78 19.30
C GLN A 180 -11.40 4.60 18.41
N VAL A 181 -11.21 4.47 17.10
CA VAL A 181 -11.94 5.22 16.09
C VAL A 181 -13.19 4.45 15.68
N GLU A 182 -14.30 5.16 15.53
CA GLU A 182 -15.57 4.63 15.04
C GLU A 182 -15.81 5.04 13.58
N LYS A 183 -16.73 4.38 12.89
CA LYS A 183 -17.17 4.81 11.55
C LYS A 183 -18.42 5.66 11.69
N LYS A 184 -18.39 6.88 11.16
CA LYS A 184 -19.56 7.79 11.13
C LYS A 184 -19.83 8.20 9.69
N LYS A 185 -21.09 8.06 9.24
CA LYS A 185 -21.50 8.56 7.92
C LYS A 185 -21.63 10.09 8.00
N LEU A 186 -20.79 10.81 7.28
CA LEU A 186 -20.76 12.27 7.26
C LEU A 186 -20.54 12.77 5.82
N ARG A 187 -21.08 13.93 5.48
CA ARG A 187 -20.75 14.64 4.24
C ARG A 187 -19.29 15.12 4.30
N GLN A 188 -18.50 14.79 3.30
CA GLN A 188 -17.10 15.20 3.18
C GLN A 188 -16.77 15.71 1.78
N TRP A 189 -15.80 16.61 1.71
CA TRP A 189 -15.02 16.83 0.51
C TRP A 189 -13.94 15.77 0.38
N VAL A 190 -13.82 15.24 -0.83
CA VAL A 190 -12.87 14.21 -1.22
C VAL A 190 -12.08 14.69 -2.43
N LEU A 191 -10.77 14.51 -2.41
CA LEU A 191 -9.90 14.78 -3.57
C LEU A 191 -9.63 13.49 -4.34
N LYS A 192 -9.91 13.51 -5.64
CA LYS A 192 -9.83 12.37 -6.56
C LYS A 192 -8.40 12.03 -6.98
N MET A 193 -7.55 11.79 -5.98
CA MET A 193 -6.12 11.51 -6.16
C MET A 193 -5.89 10.19 -6.91
N THR A 194 -6.86 9.27 -6.93
CA THR A 194 -6.76 8.02 -7.69
C THR A 194 -6.67 8.24 -9.20
N ASP A 195 -7.19 9.35 -9.74
CA ASP A 195 -7.01 9.73 -11.15
C ASP A 195 -5.54 10.01 -11.50
N TYR A 196 -4.69 10.24 -10.49
CA TYR A 196 -3.24 10.45 -10.62
C TYR A 196 -2.41 9.21 -10.23
N ALA A 197 -3.03 8.09 -9.86
CA ALA A 197 -2.34 6.93 -9.30
C ALA A 197 -1.21 6.39 -10.20
N ASP A 198 -1.48 6.23 -11.51
CA ASP A 198 -0.47 5.78 -12.47
C ASP A 198 0.71 6.74 -12.58
N ARG A 199 0.47 8.05 -12.69
CA ARG A 199 1.56 9.06 -12.75
C ARG A 199 2.33 9.14 -11.43
N LEU A 200 1.64 9.07 -10.30
CA LEU A 200 2.28 9.00 -8.99
C LEU A 200 3.16 7.76 -8.85
N LEU A 201 2.80 6.66 -9.52
CA LEU A 201 3.58 5.43 -9.52
C LEU A 201 4.76 5.50 -10.49
N TYR A 202 4.52 5.74 -11.77
CA TYR A 202 5.53 5.69 -12.82
C TYR A 202 6.60 6.77 -12.66
N ASP A 203 6.22 7.97 -12.22
CA ASP A 203 7.19 9.06 -12.08
C ASP A 203 8.16 8.81 -10.91
N LEU A 204 7.92 7.84 -10.01
CA LEU A 204 8.91 7.41 -9.00
C LEU A 204 10.19 6.84 -9.64
N ASP A 205 10.06 6.26 -10.84
CA ASP A 205 11.15 5.66 -11.61
C ASP A 205 11.81 6.68 -12.56
N SER A 206 11.41 7.95 -12.51
CA SER A 206 12.05 9.02 -13.28
C SER A 206 13.52 9.17 -12.91
N GLU A 207 14.38 9.35 -13.91
CA GLU A 207 15.81 9.66 -13.74
C GLU A 207 16.04 10.99 -12.99
N ASP A 208 15.03 11.87 -12.98
CA ASP A 208 15.07 13.14 -12.28
C ASP A 208 14.80 13.03 -10.76
N LEU A 209 14.46 11.83 -10.25
CA LEU A 209 14.21 11.58 -8.82
C LEU A 209 15.32 10.75 -8.14
N ASP A 210 16.18 11.45 -7.41
CA ASP A 210 17.22 10.89 -6.52
C ASP A 210 16.64 10.62 -5.12
N TRP A 211 15.71 9.65 -5.03
CA TRP A 211 15.11 9.20 -3.77
C TRP A 211 15.59 7.79 -3.42
N GLU A 212 15.74 7.52 -2.12
CA GLU A 212 16.05 6.17 -1.65
C GLU A 212 14.97 5.16 -2.06
N GLU A 213 15.38 3.98 -2.52
CA GLU A 213 14.46 2.99 -3.09
C GLU A 213 13.43 2.49 -2.07
N LEU A 214 13.79 2.42 -0.78
CA LEU A 214 12.87 2.10 0.30
C LEU A 214 11.68 3.09 0.38
N ILE A 215 11.88 4.36 0.06
CA ILE A 215 10.82 5.39 0.09
C ILE A 215 9.90 5.21 -1.11
N LYS A 216 10.48 5.00 -2.29
CA LYS A 216 9.73 4.72 -3.51
C LYS A 216 8.90 3.44 -3.31
N GLU A 217 9.47 2.36 -2.78
CA GLU A 217 8.77 1.11 -2.45
C GLU A 217 7.60 1.33 -1.48
N GLN A 218 7.76 2.15 -0.44
CA GLN A 218 6.66 2.50 0.46
C GLN A 218 5.49 3.16 -0.30
N GLN A 219 5.78 4.08 -1.23
CA GLN A 219 4.74 4.68 -2.08
C GLN A 219 4.16 3.68 -3.09
N ARG A 220 4.96 2.83 -3.75
CA ARG A 220 4.47 1.77 -4.66
C ARG A 220 3.51 0.83 -3.93
N ASN A 221 3.86 0.40 -2.72
CA ASN A 221 3.04 -0.47 -1.88
C ASN A 221 1.77 0.23 -1.36
N TRP A 222 1.84 1.54 -1.13
CA TRP A 222 0.68 2.34 -0.71
C TRP A 222 -0.31 2.55 -1.86
N ILE A 223 0.19 2.93 -3.04
CA ILE A 223 -0.60 3.04 -4.28
C ILE A 223 -1.22 1.69 -4.62
N GLY A 224 -0.41 0.62 -4.55
CA GLY A 224 -0.86 -0.76 -4.69
C GLY A 224 -1.61 -1.01 -5.99
N ARG A 225 -1.00 -0.63 -7.12
CA ARG A 225 -1.55 -0.88 -8.45
C ARG A 225 -1.55 -2.39 -8.73
N SER A 226 -2.66 -2.88 -9.24
CA SER A 226 -2.83 -4.26 -9.68
C SER A 226 -3.58 -4.30 -11.00
N GLU A 227 -3.20 -5.24 -11.87
CA GLU A 227 -3.93 -5.55 -13.10
C GLU A 227 -4.59 -6.91 -12.98
N GLY A 228 -5.85 -6.99 -13.38
CA GLY A 228 -6.61 -8.21 -13.30
C GLY A 228 -7.83 -8.17 -14.20
N ALA A 229 -8.82 -8.99 -13.84
CA ALA A 229 -10.12 -9.01 -14.47
C ALA A 229 -11.20 -8.71 -13.43
N GLN A 230 -12.23 -7.99 -13.87
CA GLN A 230 -13.47 -7.80 -13.12
C GLN A 230 -14.58 -8.53 -13.87
N PHE A 231 -15.37 -9.36 -13.19
CA PHE A 231 -16.44 -10.12 -13.82
C PHE A 231 -17.61 -10.40 -12.90
N GLU A 232 -18.75 -10.69 -13.51
CA GLU A 232 -20.03 -10.96 -12.86
C GLU A 232 -20.18 -12.45 -12.55
N MET A 233 -20.70 -12.74 -11.36
CA MET A 233 -21.12 -14.06 -10.94
C MET A 233 -22.60 -14.02 -10.54
N LYS A 234 -23.39 -14.95 -11.07
CA LYS A 234 -24.85 -15.00 -10.84
C LYS A 234 -25.17 -15.75 -9.56
N ILE A 235 -26.15 -15.26 -8.81
CA ILE A 235 -26.73 -15.98 -7.67
C ILE A 235 -27.78 -16.94 -8.22
N LYS A 236 -27.70 -18.22 -7.83
CA LYS A 236 -28.62 -19.25 -8.32
C LYS A 236 -30.06 -18.93 -7.93
N GLY A 237 -30.97 -19.01 -8.90
CA GLY A 237 -32.41 -18.83 -8.68
C GLY A 237 -32.84 -17.37 -8.45
N THR A 238 -31.99 -16.40 -8.79
CA THR A 238 -32.30 -14.97 -8.71
C THR A 238 -31.72 -14.22 -9.92
N ASP A 239 -32.17 -12.98 -10.12
CA ASP A 239 -31.57 -12.05 -11.09
C ASP A 239 -30.39 -11.26 -10.48
N GLU A 240 -30.09 -11.49 -9.20
CA GLU A 240 -28.99 -10.83 -8.50
C GLU A 240 -27.64 -11.40 -8.94
N LYS A 241 -26.65 -10.51 -8.95
CA LYS A 241 -25.26 -10.83 -9.28
C LYS A 241 -24.32 -10.11 -8.35
N ILE A 242 -23.14 -10.69 -8.16
CA ILE A 242 -22.00 -10.01 -7.54
C ILE A 242 -20.93 -9.79 -8.61
N GLU A 243 -20.27 -8.65 -8.55
CA GLU A 243 -19.05 -8.44 -9.33
C GLU A 243 -17.86 -8.82 -8.44
N VAL A 244 -16.86 -9.49 -9.02
CA VAL A 244 -15.60 -9.82 -8.34
C VAL A 244 -14.42 -9.24 -9.13
N TYR A 245 -13.35 -8.89 -8.43
CA TYR A 245 -12.07 -8.51 -9.02
C TYR A 245 -10.98 -9.50 -8.60
N THR A 246 -10.17 -9.95 -9.57
CA THR A 246 -9.03 -10.83 -9.30
C THR A 246 -7.85 -10.55 -10.21
N THR A 247 -6.64 -10.61 -9.66
CA THR A 247 -5.37 -10.61 -10.43
C THR A 247 -4.98 -12.01 -10.92
N ARG A 248 -5.70 -13.04 -10.46
CA ARG A 248 -5.42 -14.46 -10.65
C ARG A 248 -6.58 -15.17 -11.33
N LEU A 249 -7.10 -14.59 -12.42
CA LEU A 249 -8.20 -15.21 -13.17
C LEU A 249 -7.85 -16.63 -13.64
N ASP A 250 -6.57 -16.94 -13.87
CA ASP A 250 -6.06 -18.28 -14.17
C ASP A 250 -6.49 -19.36 -13.16
N THR A 251 -6.81 -18.97 -11.93
CA THR A 251 -7.14 -19.92 -10.86
C THR A 251 -8.65 -20.11 -10.65
N VAL A 252 -9.51 -19.48 -11.45
CA VAL A 252 -10.97 -19.43 -11.24
C VAL A 252 -11.64 -20.82 -11.21
N PHE A 253 -11.07 -21.83 -11.86
CA PHE A 253 -11.57 -23.21 -11.80
C PHE A 253 -11.37 -23.87 -10.43
N GLY A 254 -10.41 -23.38 -9.65
CA GLY A 254 -10.09 -23.86 -8.30
C GLY A 254 -10.97 -23.25 -7.21
N MET A 255 -11.91 -22.36 -7.60
CA MET A 255 -12.79 -21.68 -6.66
C MET A 255 -13.69 -22.68 -5.93
N THR A 256 -13.77 -22.55 -4.61
CA THR A 256 -14.56 -23.46 -3.74
C THR A 256 -15.58 -22.74 -2.87
N TYR A 257 -15.52 -21.41 -2.82
CA TYR A 257 -16.52 -20.51 -2.24
C TYR A 257 -16.29 -19.09 -2.79
N ALA A 258 -17.23 -18.19 -2.54
CA ALA A 258 -17.03 -16.76 -2.75
C ALA A 258 -17.34 -15.99 -1.47
N VAL A 259 -16.81 -14.77 -1.35
CA VAL A 259 -16.93 -13.96 -0.15
C VAL A 259 -17.31 -12.54 -0.50
N VAL A 260 -18.29 -11.98 0.20
CA VAL A 260 -18.68 -10.57 0.14
C VAL A 260 -18.34 -9.85 1.45
N ALA A 261 -18.08 -8.56 1.36
CA ALA A 261 -17.89 -7.72 2.53
C ALA A 261 -19.21 -7.60 3.35
N PRO A 262 -19.13 -7.37 4.67
CA PRO A 262 -20.28 -7.09 5.52
C PRO A 262 -21.18 -5.95 5.00
N GLU A 263 -20.59 -4.96 4.34
CA GLU A 263 -21.32 -3.80 3.79
C GLU A 263 -21.88 -4.05 2.37
N HIS A 264 -21.72 -5.24 1.79
CA HIS A 264 -22.07 -5.49 0.41
C HIS A 264 -23.61 -5.50 0.19
N PRO A 265 -24.15 -4.73 -0.77
CA PRO A 265 -25.60 -4.58 -0.96
C PRO A 265 -26.37 -5.88 -1.17
N VAL A 266 -25.73 -6.89 -1.77
CA VAL A 266 -26.34 -8.21 -2.03
C VAL A 266 -26.91 -8.88 -0.79
N ILE A 267 -26.36 -8.60 0.40
CA ILE A 267 -26.82 -9.20 1.65
C ILE A 267 -28.23 -8.70 1.99
N GLU A 268 -28.48 -7.39 1.81
CA GLU A 268 -29.80 -6.81 2.04
C GLU A 268 -30.78 -7.20 0.93
N ASN A 269 -30.34 -7.20 -0.34
CA ASN A 269 -31.17 -7.62 -1.48
C ASN A 269 -31.66 -9.08 -1.34
N LEU A 270 -30.88 -9.95 -0.70
CA LEU A 270 -31.18 -11.36 -0.51
C LEU A 270 -31.68 -11.71 0.90
N LYS A 271 -31.94 -10.72 1.76
CA LYS A 271 -32.33 -10.90 3.17
C LYS A 271 -33.39 -11.97 3.38
N ASP A 272 -34.49 -11.90 2.62
CA ASP A 272 -35.63 -12.81 2.75
C ASP A 272 -35.33 -14.25 2.25
N LYS A 273 -34.22 -14.44 1.54
CA LYS A 273 -33.79 -15.73 0.99
C LYS A 273 -32.68 -16.40 1.81
N ILE A 274 -32.08 -15.68 2.77
CA ILE A 274 -31.00 -16.20 3.62
C ILE A 274 -31.61 -16.96 4.80
N GLU A 275 -31.39 -18.27 4.85
CA GLU A 275 -32.01 -19.17 5.85
C GLU A 275 -31.55 -18.88 7.29
N ASN A 276 -30.32 -18.36 7.46
CA ASN A 276 -29.72 -18.03 8.75
C ASN A 276 -29.52 -16.53 8.96
N TYR A 277 -30.43 -15.68 8.45
CA TYR A 277 -30.22 -14.23 8.50
C TYR A 277 -29.99 -13.69 9.92
N SER A 278 -30.63 -14.24 10.96
CA SER A 278 -30.40 -13.83 12.35
C SER A 278 -28.96 -14.05 12.85
N GLU A 279 -28.24 -15.03 12.29
CA GLU A 279 -26.82 -15.25 12.55
C GLU A 279 -25.96 -14.27 11.76
N VAL A 280 -26.30 -14.05 10.48
CA VAL A 280 -25.65 -13.09 9.59
C VAL A 280 -25.74 -11.68 10.18
N GLU A 281 -26.92 -11.24 10.62
CA GLU A 281 -27.15 -9.92 11.22
C GLU A 281 -26.26 -9.67 12.44
N LYS A 282 -26.10 -10.67 13.31
CA LYS A 282 -25.16 -10.57 14.45
C LYS A 282 -23.72 -10.37 13.99
N TYR A 283 -23.30 -11.14 12.98
CA TYR A 283 -21.96 -11.00 12.40
C TYR A 283 -21.75 -9.64 11.74
N LEU A 284 -22.76 -9.10 11.05
CA LEU A 284 -22.70 -7.76 10.46
C LEU A 284 -22.47 -6.68 11.54
N ILE A 285 -23.19 -6.76 12.66
CA ILE A 285 -23.03 -5.84 13.80
C ILE A 285 -21.62 -5.97 14.40
N GLU A 286 -21.13 -7.20 14.59
CA GLU A 286 -19.77 -7.45 15.09
C GLU A 286 -18.70 -6.88 14.14
N ALA A 287 -18.85 -7.09 12.83
CA ALA A 287 -17.91 -6.62 11.83
C ALA A 287 -17.90 -5.08 11.68
N GLN A 288 -19.05 -4.42 11.85
CA GLN A 288 -19.14 -2.95 11.86
C GLN A 288 -18.41 -2.30 13.03
N ASN A 289 -18.24 -3.03 14.14
CA ASN A 289 -17.48 -2.56 15.30
C ASN A 289 -15.96 -2.73 15.14
N LYS A 290 -15.51 -3.37 14.05
CA LYS A 290 -14.08 -3.51 13.72
C LYS A 290 -13.64 -2.41 12.76
N THR A 291 -12.45 -1.88 12.99
CA THR A 291 -11.79 -0.94 12.07
C THR A 291 -11.32 -1.65 10.79
N ASP A 292 -11.16 -0.90 9.69
CA ASP A 292 -10.58 -1.43 8.43
C ASP A 292 -9.25 -2.14 8.70
N LEU A 293 -8.44 -1.62 9.62
CA LEU A 293 -7.14 -2.19 9.93
C LEU A 293 -7.25 -3.53 10.67
N GLU A 294 -8.16 -3.64 11.64
CA GLU A 294 -8.46 -4.89 12.33
C GLU A 294 -9.02 -5.97 11.39
N ARG A 295 -9.51 -5.55 10.22
CA ARG A 295 -10.02 -6.39 9.14
C ARG A 295 -8.98 -6.72 8.07
N THR A 296 -7.78 -6.12 8.10
CA THR A 296 -6.73 -6.39 7.09
C THR A 296 -5.95 -7.69 7.37
N GLU A 297 -4.87 -7.93 6.62
CA GLU A 297 -3.92 -9.04 6.81
C GLU A 297 -3.34 -9.13 8.22
N LEU A 298 -3.39 -8.05 9.02
CA LEU A 298 -2.97 -8.05 10.43
C LEU A 298 -3.87 -8.89 11.34
N GLN A 299 -5.06 -9.27 10.88
CA GLN A 299 -5.98 -10.14 11.61
C GLN A 299 -5.47 -11.59 11.59
N LYS A 300 -5.05 -12.09 12.76
CA LYS A 300 -4.56 -13.47 12.93
C LYS A 300 -5.62 -14.53 12.71
N GLU A 301 -6.90 -14.21 12.91
CA GLU A 301 -8.00 -15.15 12.77
C GLU A 301 -9.06 -14.60 11.82
N LYS A 302 -9.20 -15.25 10.66
CA LYS A 302 -10.26 -14.93 9.70
C LYS A 302 -11.58 -15.53 10.18
N THR A 303 -12.64 -14.72 10.19
CA THR A 303 -13.99 -15.14 10.56
C THR A 303 -14.93 -14.89 9.38
N GLY A 304 -16.05 -15.62 9.34
CA GLY A 304 -17.09 -15.45 8.35
C GLY A 304 -18.29 -16.34 8.64
N VAL A 305 -19.42 -16.01 8.01
CA VAL A 305 -20.69 -16.73 8.12
C VAL A 305 -21.18 -17.07 6.72
N GLU A 306 -21.60 -18.32 6.49
CA GLU A 306 -22.25 -18.72 5.24
C GLU A 306 -23.62 -18.05 5.15
N LEU A 307 -23.95 -17.52 3.98
CA LEU A 307 -25.32 -17.12 3.65
C LEU A 307 -26.10 -18.38 3.25
N LYS A 308 -26.63 -19.13 4.23
CA LYS A 308 -27.30 -20.42 3.98
C LYS A 308 -28.48 -20.25 3.04
N GLY A 309 -28.63 -21.20 2.12
CA GLY A 309 -29.60 -21.16 1.03
C GLY A 309 -29.14 -20.36 -0.20
N ILE A 310 -28.08 -19.54 -0.09
CA ILE A 310 -27.55 -18.75 -1.20
C ILE A 310 -26.36 -19.47 -1.85
N LYS A 311 -26.46 -19.70 -3.16
CA LYS A 311 -25.38 -20.29 -3.96
C LYS A 311 -24.99 -19.36 -5.11
N ILE A 312 -23.69 -19.17 -5.31
CA ILE A 312 -23.12 -18.42 -6.42
C ILE A 312 -22.65 -19.38 -7.51
N ILE A 313 -22.80 -18.98 -8.78
CA ILE A 313 -22.41 -19.79 -9.93
C ILE A 313 -21.05 -19.31 -10.45
N ASN A 314 -20.09 -20.23 -10.55
CA ASN A 314 -18.85 -19.99 -11.27
C ASN A 314 -19.12 -19.98 -12.79
N PRO A 315 -18.90 -18.86 -13.50
CA PRO A 315 -19.25 -18.77 -14.92
C PRO A 315 -18.40 -19.68 -15.83
N PHE A 316 -17.23 -20.13 -15.38
CA PHE A 316 -16.31 -20.92 -16.20
C PHE A 316 -16.62 -22.42 -16.21
N ASN A 317 -17.25 -22.94 -15.16
CA ASN A 317 -17.54 -24.37 -15.02
C ASN A 317 -18.96 -24.68 -14.53
N ASN A 318 -19.80 -23.65 -14.36
CA ASN A 318 -21.17 -23.73 -13.84
C ASN A 318 -21.30 -24.37 -12.45
N GLN A 319 -20.20 -24.48 -11.70
CA GLN A 319 -20.24 -25.04 -10.36
C GLN A 319 -20.99 -24.09 -9.41
N GLU A 320 -21.91 -24.66 -8.63
CA GLU A 320 -22.60 -23.96 -7.55
C GLU A 320 -21.74 -23.98 -6.28
N LEU A 321 -21.53 -22.81 -5.70
CA LEU A 321 -20.61 -22.61 -4.60
C LEU A 321 -21.27 -21.80 -3.49
N PRO A 322 -20.91 -22.02 -2.22
CA PRO A 322 -21.45 -21.23 -1.12
C PRO A 322 -20.95 -19.78 -1.18
N LEU A 323 -21.79 -18.85 -0.74
CA LEU A 323 -21.45 -17.44 -0.57
C LEU A 323 -21.31 -17.13 0.93
N PHE A 324 -20.20 -16.51 1.29
CA PHE A 324 -19.89 -16.10 2.66
C PHE A 324 -19.92 -14.60 2.81
N VAL A 325 -20.25 -14.13 4.01
CA VAL A 325 -19.86 -12.81 4.48
C VAL A 325 -18.65 -12.94 5.38
N ALA A 326 -17.60 -12.16 5.14
CA ALA A 326 -16.40 -12.17 5.96
C ALA A 326 -15.78 -10.77 6.07
N ASP A 327 -15.32 -10.43 7.27
CA ASP A 327 -14.79 -9.11 7.59
C ASP A 327 -13.44 -8.81 6.92
N TYR A 328 -12.68 -9.83 6.52
CA TYR A 328 -11.43 -9.65 5.78
C TYR A 328 -11.60 -9.13 4.35
N VAL A 329 -12.82 -9.19 3.82
CA VAL A 329 -13.19 -8.55 2.55
C VAL A 329 -13.68 -7.14 2.87
N LEU A 330 -13.07 -6.16 2.19
CA LEU A 330 -13.33 -4.75 2.42
C LEU A 330 -14.25 -4.23 1.33
N GLY A 331 -15.43 -3.71 1.71
CA GLY A 331 -16.48 -3.31 0.75
C GLY A 331 -16.06 -2.24 -0.26
N PHE A 332 -15.07 -1.41 0.08
CA PHE A 332 -14.54 -0.36 -0.78
C PHE A 332 -13.38 -0.81 -1.68
N TYR A 333 -12.82 -2.00 -1.49
CA TYR A 333 -11.66 -2.47 -2.27
C TYR A 333 -12.12 -3.41 -3.39
N GLY A 334 -11.74 -3.08 -4.63
CA GLY A 334 -12.24 -3.78 -5.80
C GLY A 334 -13.74 -3.60 -5.92
N THR A 335 -14.49 -4.69 -5.81
CA THR A 335 -15.96 -4.71 -5.90
C THR A 335 -16.62 -4.97 -4.54
N GLY A 336 -15.84 -5.13 -3.47
CA GLY A 336 -16.36 -5.60 -2.18
C GLY A 336 -16.74 -7.09 -2.16
N ALA A 337 -16.38 -7.84 -3.19
CA ALA A 337 -16.52 -9.29 -3.25
C ALA A 337 -15.31 -9.95 -3.93
N VAL A 338 -14.99 -11.17 -3.52
CA VAL A 338 -13.84 -11.93 -4.03
C VAL A 338 -14.24 -13.37 -4.33
N MET A 339 -13.64 -13.91 -5.40
CA MET A 339 -13.59 -15.35 -5.62
C MET A 339 -12.53 -15.94 -4.69
N ALA A 340 -12.84 -17.04 -4.01
CA ALA A 340 -11.88 -17.66 -3.10
C ALA A 340 -11.29 -18.94 -3.70
N VAL A 341 -9.96 -18.98 -3.86
CA VAL A 341 -9.23 -20.10 -4.47
C VAL A 341 -8.16 -20.63 -3.51
N PRO A 342 -8.54 -21.51 -2.56
CA PRO A 342 -7.66 -21.94 -1.46
C PRO A 342 -6.34 -22.56 -1.88
N ALA A 343 -6.26 -23.21 -3.03
CA ALA A 343 -5.01 -23.81 -3.48
C ALA A 343 -3.95 -22.77 -3.87
N HIS A 344 -4.35 -21.51 -4.13
CA HIS A 344 -3.52 -20.50 -4.78
C HIS A 344 -3.54 -19.11 -4.12
N ASP A 345 -4.25 -18.94 -3.00
CA ASP A 345 -4.21 -17.75 -2.13
C ASP A 345 -4.09 -18.20 -0.67
N GLU A 346 -3.14 -17.63 0.08
CA GLU A 346 -2.85 -18.03 1.47
C GLU A 346 -4.01 -17.71 2.43
N ARG A 347 -4.73 -16.61 2.21
CA ARG A 347 -5.86 -16.21 3.06
C ARG A 347 -7.03 -17.13 2.82
N ASP A 348 -7.30 -17.44 1.56
CA ASP A 348 -8.37 -18.37 1.18
C ASP A 348 -8.07 -19.78 1.68
N PHE A 349 -6.78 -20.17 1.71
CA PHE A 349 -6.30 -21.42 2.25
C PHE A 349 -6.53 -21.55 3.75
N GLU A 350 -6.15 -20.53 4.53
CA GLU A 350 -6.38 -20.50 5.98
C GLU A 350 -7.87 -20.55 6.32
N PHE A 351 -8.68 -19.78 5.59
CA PHE A 351 -10.13 -19.79 5.75
C PHE A 351 -10.71 -21.16 5.36
N ALA A 352 -10.30 -21.73 4.23
CA ALA A 352 -10.75 -23.05 3.80
C ALA A 352 -10.42 -24.15 4.83
N LYS A 353 -9.22 -24.13 5.42
CA LYS A 353 -8.86 -25.08 6.48
C LYS A 353 -9.74 -24.93 7.72
N LYS A 354 -10.04 -23.70 8.12
CA LYS A 354 -10.87 -23.43 9.30
C LYS A 354 -12.31 -23.92 9.13
N TYR A 355 -12.85 -23.81 7.91
CA TYR A 355 -14.24 -24.15 7.59
C TYR A 355 -14.38 -25.47 6.81
N ASP A 356 -13.31 -26.27 6.71
CA ASP A 356 -13.24 -27.57 6.03
C ASP A 356 -13.72 -27.53 4.56
N PHE A 357 -13.33 -26.48 3.83
CA PHE A 357 -13.62 -26.36 2.40
C PHE A 357 -12.65 -27.17 1.55
N PRO A 358 -13.12 -27.70 0.40
CA PRO A 358 -12.24 -28.35 -0.56
C PRO A 358 -11.13 -27.40 -1.03
N ILE A 359 -9.94 -27.95 -1.22
CA ILE A 359 -8.77 -27.25 -1.78
C ILE A 359 -8.48 -27.89 -3.14
N LYS A 360 -8.75 -27.15 -4.23
CA LYS A 360 -8.64 -27.65 -5.61
C LYS A 360 -7.46 -27.02 -6.32
N GLU A 361 -6.44 -27.81 -6.60
CA GLU A 361 -5.27 -27.36 -7.35
C GLU A 361 -5.59 -27.24 -8.84
N VAL A 362 -5.38 -26.04 -9.38
CA VAL A 362 -5.57 -25.71 -10.80
C VAL A 362 -4.35 -25.11 -11.47
N VAL A 363 -3.27 -24.86 -10.72
CA VAL A 363 -1.97 -24.45 -11.23
C VAL A 363 -0.90 -25.42 -10.72
N ALA A 364 -0.29 -26.16 -11.66
CA ALA A 364 0.89 -26.97 -11.42
C ALA A 364 2.15 -26.07 -11.46
N PRO A 365 3.02 -26.13 -10.45
CA PRO A 365 4.29 -25.40 -10.49
C PRO A 365 5.13 -25.78 -11.71
N TYR A 366 5.78 -24.79 -12.31
CA TYR A 366 6.70 -24.97 -13.42
C TYR A 366 8.15 -24.82 -12.97
N PHE A 367 9.02 -25.76 -13.35
CA PHE A 367 10.44 -25.76 -13.03
C PHE A 367 11.28 -25.82 -14.31
N PHE A 368 12.26 -24.93 -14.42
CA PHE A 368 13.24 -24.95 -15.49
C PHE A 368 14.57 -25.42 -14.91
N ASP A 369 15.17 -26.48 -15.47
CA ASP A 369 16.45 -26.98 -14.98
C ASP A 369 17.60 -26.10 -15.49
N HIS A 370 18.22 -25.35 -14.59
CA HIS A 370 19.37 -24.50 -14.90
C HIS A 370 20.70 -25.27 -14.98
N GLN A 371 20.79 -26.49 -14.44
CA GLN A 371 21.97 -27.35 -14.54
C GLN A 371 22.03 -28.03 -15.90
N TYR A 372 20.87 -28.45 -16.42
CA TYR A 372 20.73 -29.07 -17.73
C TYR A 372 19.60 -28.38 -18.53
N PRO A 373 19.83 -27.14 -18.98
CA PRO A 373 18.81 -26.41 -19.74
C PRO A 373 18.54 -27.09 -21.09
N PRO A 374 17.29 -27.04 -21.59
CA PRO A 374 16.95 -27.47 -22.94
C PRO A 374 17.87 -26.85 -24.00
N LYS A 375 18.25 -27.64 -25.00
CA LYS A 375 19.14 -27.21 -26.09
C LYS A 375 18.33 -26.79 -27.32
N SER A 376 18.66 -25.65 -27.93
CA SER A 376 17.91 -25.10 -29.07
C SER A 376 17.91 -25.97 -30.33
N ASP A 377 18.91 -26.84 -30.48
CA ASP A 377 19.08 -27.76 -31.63
C ASP A 377 18.39 -29.11 -31.44
N LYS A 378 17.70 -29.33 -30.32
CA LYS A 378 17.05 -30.60 -29.98
C LYS A 378 15.54 -30.45 -29.93
N GLU A 379 14.83 -31.46 -30.43
CA GLU A 379 13.38 -31.54 -30.28
C GLU A 379 12.99 -31.82 -28.83
N THR A 380 11.89 -31.20 -28.40
CA THR A 380 11.33 -31.37 -27.05
C THR A 380 10.27 -32.45 -27.03
N GLU A 381 10.58 -33.55 -26.35
CA GLU A 381 9.65 -34.64 -26.07
C GLU A 381 8.72 -34.25 -24.92
N LYS A 382 7.40 -34.36 -25.14
CA LYS A 382 6.41 -34.18 -24.07
C LYS A 382 6.11 -35.51 -23.40
N ARG A 383 6.22 -35.57 -22.07
CA ARG A 383 6.06 -36.83 -21.32
C ARG A 383 5.19 -36.66 -20.08
N GLU A 384 4.44 -37.71 -19.76
CA GLU A 384 3.83 -37.91 -18.44
C GLU A 384 4.77 -38.80 -17.63
N VAL A 385 5.13 -38.37 -16.42
CA VAL A 385 6.21 -38.96 -15.62
C VAL A 385 5.74 -39.21 -14.20
N ILE A 386 6.04 -40.38 -13.65
CA ILE A 386 5.90 -40.65 -12.22
C ILE A 386 7.17 -40.28 -11.48
N CYS A 387 7.05 -39.90 -10.21
CA CYS A 387 8.14 -39.75 -9.28
C CYS A 387 7.78 -40.52 -8.00
N ALA A 388 8.49 -41.60 -7.73
CA ALA A 388 8.22 -42.48 -6.59
C ALA A 388 9.11 -42.13 -5.38
N ILE A 389 8.49 -41.73 -4.28
CA ILE A 389 9.15 -41.55 -2.99
C ILE A 389 8.95 -42.84 -2.19
N ILE A 390 10.00 -43.63 -2.08
CA ILE A 390 9.94 -44.97 -1.50
C ILE A 390 10.60 -44.94 -0.13
N ARG A 391 9.84 -45.25 0.92
CA ARG A 391 10.30 -45.26 2.31
C ARG A 391 10.60 -46.68 2.76
N ASN A 392 11.74 -46.88 3.41
CA ASN A 392 12.01 -48.07 4.21
C ASN A 392 11.61 -47.80 5.68
N PRO A 393 10.52 -48.42 6.18
CA PRO A 393 10.03 -48.16 7.53
C PRO A 393 10.98 -48.70 8.62
N LYS A 394 11.82 -49.70 8.32
CA LYS A 394 12.70 -50.35 9.33
C LYS A 394 13.76 -49.42 9.89
N ASN A 395 14.28 -48.51 9.07
CA ASN A 395 15.39 -47.61 9.42
C ASN A 395 15.10 -46.14 9.09
N ASN A 396 13.88 -45.83 8.66
CA ASN A 396 13.42 -44.49 8.27
C ASN A 396 14.34 -43.82 7.24
N THR A 397 14.70 -44.59 6.21
CA THR A 397 15.44 -44.12 5.04
C THR A 397 14.53 -44.07 3.82
N TYR A 398 14.92 -43.31 2.81
CA TYR A 398 14.22 -43.19 1.54
C TYR A 398 15.15 -43.55 0.40
N LEU A 399 14.60 -44.18 -0.63
CA LEU A 399 15.36 -44.56 -1.81
C LEU A 399 15.60 -43.33 -2.69
N GLY A 400 16.85 -43.11 -3.08
CA GLY A 400 17.23 -42.11 -4.07
C GLY A 400 18.20 -42.66 -5.09
N LEU A 401 18.35 -41.93 -6.18
CA LEU A 401 19.23 -42.23 -7.31
C LEU A 401 20.31 -41.16 -7.39
N LYS A 402 21.55 -41.59 -7.60
CA LYS A 402 22.63 -40.72 -8.09
C LYS A 402 22.91 -41.07 -9.53
N TRP A 403 22.73 -40.12 -10.43
CA TRP A 403 22.90 -40.37 -11.86
C TRP A 403 24.39 -40.33 -12.23
N SER A 404 24.85 -41.24 -13.08
CA SER A 404 26.25 -41.30 -13.55
C SER A 404 26.53 -40.28 -14.65
N ASN A 405 25.53 -40.01 -15.50
CA ASN A 405 25.64 -39.13 -16.67
C ASN A 405 25.18 -37.68 -16.41
N SER A 406 24.83 -37.36 -15.16
CA SER A 406 24.45 -36.02 -14.73
C SER A 406 24.78 -35.83 -13.25
N ASN A 407 24.80 -34.61 -12.76
CA ASN A 407 24.95 -34.33 -11.34
C ASN A 407 23.64 -34.56 -10.55
N TRP A 408 22.59 -35.10 -11.17
CA TRP A 408 21.31 -35.27 -10.50
C TRP A 408 21.40 -36.26 -9.34
N GLN A 409 20.79 -35.83 -8.23
CA GLN A 409 20.49 -36.63 -7.07
C GLN A 409 18.98 -36.50 -6.86
N SER A 410 18.27 -37.59 -7.11
CA SER A 410 16.82 -37.56 -7.31
C SER A 410 16.12 -38.71 -6.59
N PHE A 411 14.80 -38.64 -6.48
CA PHE A 411 13.95 -39.81 -6.33
C PHE A 411 13.83 -40.55 -7.67
N LEU A 412 13.27 -41.75 -7.62
CA LEU A 412 13.00 -42.56 -8.81
C LEU A 412 11.96 -41.88 -9.69
N THR A 413 12.22 -41.82 -11.00
CA THR A 413 11.32 -41.20 -11.98
C THR A 413 11.21 -42.05 -13.22
N GLY A 414 10.00 -42.27 -13.72
CA GLY A 414 9.78 -43.14 -14.89
C GLY A 414 8.59 -42.72 -15.74
N GLY A 415 8.49 -43.27 -16.94
CA GLY A 415 7.44 -42.92 -17.90
C GLY A 415 6.09 -43.55 -17.51
N VAL A 416 4.98 -42.83 -17.69
CA VAL A 416 3.65 -43.46 -17.51
C VAL A 416 3.37 -44.48 -18.63
N ASP A 417 3.76 -44.16 -19.87
CA ASP A 417 3.73 -45.04 -21.05
C ASP A 417 2.40 -45.78 -21.27
N GLY A 418 1.28 -45.09 -21.03
CA GLY A 418 -0.08 -45.60 -21.24
C GLY A 418 -0.62 -46.51 -20.13
N GLN A 419 0.12 -46.72 -19.04
CA GLN A 419 -0.35 -47.42 -17.84
C GLN A 419 -1.00 -46.45 -16.84
N ASP A 420 -1.65 -46.97 -15.80
CA ASP A 420 -2.04 -46.15 -14.66
C ASP A 420 -0.81 -45.73 -13.84
N LEU A 421 -0.93 -44.64 -13.07
CA LEU A 421 0.20 -44.06 -12.33
C LEU A 421 0.85 -45.05 -11.35
N VAL A 422 0.06 -45.89 -10.68
CA VAL A 422 0.57 -46.83 -9.67
C VAL A 422 1.27 -48.00 -10.36
N GLY A 423 0.65 -48.56 -11.40
CA GLY A 423 1.26 -49.61 -12.22
C GLY A 423 2.57 -49.18 -12.86
N ALA A 424 2.60 -47.97 -13.46
CA ALA A 424 3.83 -47.40 -14.01
C ALA A 424 4.92 -47.26 -12.95
N ALA A 425 4.59 -46.71 -11.77
CA ALA A 425 5.58 -46.58 -10.71
C ALA A 425 6.09 -47.93 -10.18
N GLN A 426 5.24 -48.94 -10.03
CA GLN A 426 5.68 -50.28 -9.61
C GLN A 426 6.60 -50.94 -10.63
N ARG A 427 6.30 -50.76 -11.93
CA ARG A 427 7.17 -51.21 -13.03
C ARG A 427 8.55 -50.55 -12.95
N GLU A 428 8.59 -49.23 -12.89
CA GLU A 428 9.83 -48.45 -12.88
C GLU A 428 10.67 -48.71 -11.62
N ILE A 429 10.03 -48.86 -10.45
CA ILE A 429 10.70 -49.29 -9.21
C ILE A 429 11.41 -50.64 -9.42
N LYS A 430 10.71 -51.60 -10.03
CA LYS A 430 11.25 -52.92 -10.27
C LYS A 430 12.40 -52.88 -11.29
N GLU A 431 12.22 -52.18 -12.40
CA GLU A 431 13.18 -52.09 -13.50
C GLU A 431 14.46 -51.35 -13.08
N GLU A 432 14.35 -50.19 -12.43
CA GLU A 432 15.52 -49.35 -12.11
C GLU A 432 16.25 -49.78 -10.82
N THR A 433 15.58 -50.48 -9.89
CA THR A 433 16.12 -50.75 -8.55
C THR A 433 16.13 -52.22 -8.13
N GLY A 434 15.38 -53.05 -8.84
CA GLY A 434 15.20 -54.47 -8.56
C GLY A 434 14.18 -54.75 -7.44
N TYR A 435 13.79 -53.76 -6.63
CA TYR A 435 12.83 -53.98 -5.54
C TYR A 435 11.45 -54.35 -6.08
N LYS A 436 10.92 -55.50 -5.66
CA LYS A 436 9.63 -56.02 -6.17
C LYS A 436 8.45 -55.87 -5.20
N ASN A 437 8.72 -55.78 -3.91
CA ASN A 437 7.69 -55.78 -2.87
C ASN A 437 7.54 -54.38 -2.26
N VAL A 438 6.80 -53.53 -2.97
CA VAL A 438 6.47 -52.16 -2.54
C VAL A 438 4.96 -51.97 -2.45
N LYS A 439 4.54 -51.37 -1.34
CA LYS A 439 3.15 -51.04 -1.08
C LYS A 439 2.87 -49.58 -1.42
N PHE A 440 1.91 -49.34 -2.30
CA PHE A 440 1.40 -48.00 -2.55
C PHE A 440 0.68 -47.46 -1.30
N ILE A 441 1.03 -46.24 -0.89
CA ILE A 441 0.44 -45.59 0.28
C ILE A 441 -0.57 -44.54 -0.14
N ARG A 442 -0.14 -43.59 -0.98
CA ARG A 442 -0.97 -42.49 -1.51
C ARG A 442 -0.22 -41.71 -2.58
N GLN A 443 -0.97 -40.97 -3.39
CA GLN A 443 -0.43 -39.90 -4.23
C GLN A 443 -0.29 -38.60 -3.40
N ILE A 444 0.72 -37.79 -3.68
CA ILE A 444 0.75 -36.40 -3.18
C ILE A 444 -0.23 -35.59 -4.05
N PRO A 445 -1.19 -34.86 -3.46
CA PRO A 445 -2.09 -34.00 -4.23
C PRO A 445 -1.34 -33.02 -5.12
N GLY A 446 -1.83 -32.86 -6.35
CA GLY A 446 -1.23 -32.00 -7.37
C GLY A 446 -0.24 -32.71 -8.29
N SER A 447 0.48 -31.88 -9.03
CA SER A 447 1.51 -32.27 -10.01
C SER A 447 2.43 -31.09 -10.28
N THR A 448 3.53 -31.31 -11.00
CA THR A 448 4.40 -30.22 -11.47
C THR A 448 4.74 -30.41 -12.93
N TYR A 449 5.18 -29.34 -13.59
CA TYR A 449 5.84 -29.41 -14.88
C TYR A 449 7.33 -29.12 -14.70
N ALA A 450 8.18 -29.82 -15.44
CA ALA A 450 9.58 -29.45 -15.55
C ALA A 450 10.09 -29.52 -17.00
N GLU A 451 10.95 -28.58 -17.35
CA GLU A 451 11.63 -28.53 -18.65
C GLU A 451 13.14 -28.66 -18.45
N PHE A 452 13.75 -29.63 -19.13
CA PHE A 452 15.17 -29.97 -18.97
C PHE A 452 15.71 -30.77 -20.16
N TYR A 453 17.03 -30.78 -20.33
CA TYR A 453 17.74 -31.66 -21.25
C TYR A 453 18.16 -32.95 -20.53
N ARG A 454 17.93 -34.13 -21.14
CA ARG A 454 18.38 -35.43 -20.62
C ARG A 454 19.72 -35.84 -21.25
N PRO A 455 20.84 -35.80 -20.51
CA PRO A 455 22.14 -36.17 -21.07
C PRO A 455 22.20 -37.61 -21.59
N HIS A 456 21.58 -38.56 -20.87
CA HIS A 456 21.64 -39.98 -21.20
C HIS A 456 20.78 -40.39 -22.41
N LYS A 457 19.83 -39.55 -22.87
CA LYS A 457 19.02 -39.79 -24.08
C LYS A 457 19.15 -38.71 -25.15
N ASP A 458 20.08 -37.77 -24.99
CA ASP A 458 20.34 -36.66 -25.93
C ASP A 458 19.06 -35.97 -26.47
N SER A 459 18.13 -35.63 -25.58
CA SER A 459 16.83 -35.05 -25.93
C SER A 459 16.35 -34.01 -24.92
N ASN A 460 15.62 -33.00 -25.38
CA ASN A 460 14.88 -32.10 -24.51
C ASN A 460 13.60 -32.76 -24.03
N VAL A 461 13.18 -32.46 -22.81
CA VAL A 461 11.95 -32.97 -22.22
C VAL A 461 11.16 -31.85 -21.61
N PHE A 462 9.86 -31.86 -21.89
CA PHE A 462 8.85 -31.13 -21.13
C PHE A 462 7.93 -32.16 -20.47
N ALA A 463 8.12 -32.37 -19.16
CA ALA A 463 7.50 -33.47 -18.43
C ALA A 463 6.48 -32.98 -17.40
N HIS A 464 5.33 -33.66 -17.35
CA HIS A 464 4.30 -33.52 -16.32
C HIS A 464 4.50 -34.60 -15.26
N PHE A 465 4.88 -34.21 -14.05
CA PHE A 465 5.24 -35.11 -12.96
C PHE A 465 4.11 -35.36 -11.97
N TYR A 466 3.87 -36.64 -11.66
CA TYR A 466 2.98 -37.11 -10.59
C TYR A 466 3.79 -37.78 -9.48
N TYR A 467 3.47 -37.47 -8.22
CA TYR A 467 4.26 -37.91 -7.08
C TYR A 467 3.54 -38.98 -6.26
N LEU A 468 4.17 -40.14 -6.11
CA LEU A 468 3.57 -41.31 -5.48
C LEU A 468 4.42 -41.75 -4.29
N ILE A 469 3.77 -42.07 -3.18
CA ILE A 469 4.42 -42.56 -1.97
C ILE A 469 4.28 -44.07 -1.89
N PHE A 470 5.41 -44.75 -1.70
CA PHE A 470 5.49 -46.18 -1.50
C PHE A 470 6.21 -46.52 -0.20
N GLU A 471 5.87 -47.65 0.41
CA GLU A 471 6.65 -48.25 1.50
C GLU A 471 7.21 -49.61 1.06
N LEU A 472 8.46 -49.85 1.39
CA LEU A 472 9.11 -51.13 1.15
C LEU A 472 8.59 -52.18 2.15
N GLU A 473 8.05 -53.28 1.64
CA GLU A 473 7.56 -54.38 2.49
C GLU A 473 8.70 -55.31 2.91
N ASP A 474 9.57 -55.67 1.97
CA ASP A 474 10.78 -56.43 2.22
C ASP A 474 11.92 -56.06 1.26
N GLU A 475 13.11 -56.59 1.51
CA GLU A 475 14.32 -56.25 0.74
C GLU A 475 14.55 -57.21 -0.46
N GLY A 476 13.52 -57.95 -0.87
CA GLY A 476 13.59 -58.83 -2.03
C GLY A 476 13.86 -58.05 -3.32
N LYS A 477 14.89 -58.48 -4.05
CA LYS A 477 15.29 -57.88 -5.33
C LYS A 477 15.30 -58.89 -6.47
N ASP A 478 14.92 -58.43 -7.65
CA ASP A 478 15.20 -59.08 -8.92
C ASP A 478 16.51 -58.52 -9.51
N GLU A 479 17.07 -59.22 -10.49
CA GLU A 479 18.28 -58.77 -11.19
C GLU A 479 17.94 -57.57 -12.08
N VAL A 480 18.66 -56.46 -11.86
CA VAL A 480 18.54 -55.22 -12.65
C VAL A 480 19.43 -55.30 -13.90
N ASP A 481 18.91 -54.85 -15.03
CA ASP A 481 19.64 -54.80 -16.31
C ASP A 481 20.95 -54.01 -16.18
N GLN A 482 21.97 -54.41 -16.94
CA GLN A 482 23.27 -53.74 -16.86
C GLN A 482 23.20 -52.28 -17.33
N GLY A 483 22.36 -51.97 -18.32
CA GLY A 483 22.18 -50.61 -18.80
C GLY A 483 21.65 -49.65 -17.73
N GLU A 484 20.78 -50.13 -16.83
CA GLU A 484 20.26 -49.36 -15.70
C GLU A 484 21.34 -49.12 -14.63
N LYS A 485 22.17 -50.13 -14.35
CA LYS A 485 23.30 -50.01 -13.41
C LYS A 485 24.37 -49.02 -13.90
N ASP A 486 24.49 -48.85 -15.21
CA ASP A 486 25.47 -47.94 -15.80
C ASP A 486 25.02 -46.46 -15.72
N ILE A 487 23.71 -46.20 -15.60
CA ILE A 487 23.15 -44.84 -15.62
C ILE A 487 22.89 -44.25 -14.22
N HIS A 488 22.67 -45.06 -13.18
CA HIS A 488 22.53 -44.57 -11.79
C HIS A 488 22.94 -45.56 -10.69
N GLU A 489 23.31 -45.00 -9.53
CA GLU A 489 23.50 -45.72 -8.27
C GLU A 489 22.24 -45.57 -7.38
N VAL A 490 21.72 -46.69 -6.88
CA VAL A 490 20.60 -46.71 -5.91
C VAL A 490 21.12 -46.59 -4.47
N VAL A 491 20.63 -45.58 -3.73
CA VAL A 491 21.13 -45.24 -2.39
C VAL A 491 19.99 -45.05 -1.39
N TRP A 492 20.12 -45.64 -0.19
CA TRP A 492 19.22 -45.35 0.93
C TRP A 492 19.69 -44.14 1.72
N ILE A 493 18.83 -43.13 1.80
CA ILE A 493 19.17 -41.82 2.39
C ILE A 493 18.36 -41.64 3.67
N PRO A 494 19.00 -41.33 4.81
CA PRO A 494 18.28 -40.97 6.03
C PRO A 494 17.37 -39.77 5.80
N GLU A 495 16.15 -39.79 6.35
CA GLU A 495 15.15 -38.71 6.18
C GLU A 495 15.73 -37.30 6.36
N LYS A 496 16.54 -37.09 7.39
CA LYS A 496 17.17 -35.80 7.73
C LYS A 496 18.14 -35.27 6.66
N LYS A 497 18.61 -36.14 5.76
CA LYS A 497 19.56 -35.80 4.69
C LYS A 497 18.89 -35.63 3.33
N ILE A 498 17.59 -35.89 3.21
CA ILE A 498 16.88 -35.83 1.92
C ILE A 498 16.93 -34.42 1.33
N THR A 499 16.64 -33.39 2.13
CA THR A 499 16.66 -32.00 1.66
C THR A 499 18.03 -31.55 1.13
N SER A 500 19.13 -32.11 1.68
CA SER A 500 20.48 -31.84 1.19
C SER A 500 20.93 -32.75 0.05
N PHE A 501 20.30 -33.92 -0.12
CA PHE A 501 20.61 -34.88 -1.17
C PHE A 501 19.90 -34.50 -2.47
N ILE A 502 18.58 -34.30 -2.43
CA ILE A 502 17.81 -34.03 -3.65
C ILE A 502 18.19 -32.67 -4.21
N ASN A 503 18.73 -32.64 -5.43
CA ASN A 503 19.14 -31.41 -6.09
C ASN A 503 18.27 -31.02 -7.30
N VAL A 504 17.22 -31.80 -7.60
CA VAL A 504 16.22 -31.50 -8.64
C VAL A 504 15.04 -30.72 -8.02
N ASP A 505 14.76 -29.52 -8.53
CA ASP A 505 13.90 -28.56 -7.83
C ASP A 505 12.42 -28.98 -7.73
N ASN A 506 11.85 -29.59 -8.77
CA ASN A 506 10.48 -30.11 -8.71
C ASN A 506 10.33 -31.23 -7.67
N GLN A 507 11.39 -32.02 -7.45
CA GLN A 507 11.40 -33.07 -6.43
C GLN A 507 11.65 -32.52 -5.03
N LYS A 508 12.44 -31.44 -4.87
CA LYS A 508 12.51 -30.69 -3.60
C LYS A 508 11.13 -30.14 -3.22
N PHE A 509 10.39 -29.63 -4.19
CA PHE A 509 9.01 -29.17 -3.98
C PHE A 509 8.09 -30.32 -3.54
N ALA A 510 8.16 -31.48 -4.21
CA ALA A 510 7.39 -32.66 -3.82
C ALA A 510 7.75 -33.17 -2.42
N TRP A 511 9.03 -33.17 -2.06
CA TRP A 511 9.48 -33.51 -0.71
C TRP A 511 8.91 -32.53 0.33
N LYS A 512 8.93 -31.23 0.04
CA LYS A 512 8.32 -30.21 0.88
C LYS A 512 6.83 -30.48 1.08
N LYS A 513 6.08 -30.72 0.00
CA LYS A 513 4.65 -31.12 0.06
C LYS A 513 4.43 -32.40 0.86
N TYR A 514 5.29 -33.40 0.72
CA TYR A 514 5.21 -34.63 1.50
C TYR A 514 5.36 -34.38 3.01
N LYS A 515 6.28 -33.49 3.41
CA LYS A 515 6.61 -33.17 4.80
C LYS A 515 5.63 -32.21 5.47
N GLU A 516 5.30 -31.11 4.81
CA GLU A 516 4.46 -30.03 5.35
C GLU A 516 2.95 -30.29 5.12
N ARG A 517 2.63 -31.26 4.27
CA ARG A 517 1.30 -31.73 3.84
C ARG A 517 0.45 -30.72 3.08
N ASP A 518 0.34 -29.46 3.50
CA ASP A 518 -0.51 -28.49 2.81
C ASP A 518 0.02 -27.05 2.90
N PHE A 519 0.18 -26.40 1.75
CA PHE A 519 0.36 -24.95 1.63
C PHE A 519 -0.22 -24.49 0.28
N ALA A 520 -0.63 -23.22 0.20
CA ALA A 520 -1.09 -22.62 -1.04
C ALA A 520 0.09 -22.35 -2.00
N TYR A 521 -0.05 -22.72 -3.27
CA TYR A 521 0.91 -22.37 -4.31
C TYR A 521 0.50 -21.07 -4.99
N THR A 522 1.17 -19.98 -4.62
CA THR A 522 0.79 -18.61 -5.01
C THR A 522 1.50 -18.09 -6.27
N LYS A 523 2.43 -18.86 -6.85
CA LYS A 523 3.17 -18.44 -8.06
C LYS A 523 2.44 -18.83 -9.34
N ASP A 524 2.94 -18.31 -10.46
CA ASP A 524 2.53 -18.71 -11.81
C ASP A 524 3.07 -20.11 -12.14
N GLY A 525 2.32 -20.83 -12.98
CA GLY A 525 2.70 -22.16 -13.44
C GLY A 525 1.96 -22.56 -14.71
N ILE A 526 1.64 -23.85 -14.82
CA ILE A 526 0.87 -24.42 -15.91
C ILE A 526 -0.50 -24.85 -15.38
N LEU A 527 -1.58 -24.52 -16.09
CA LEU A 527 -2.92 -24.87 -15.67
C LEU A 527 -3.18 -26.38 -15.77
N ILE A 528 -3.86 -26.89 -14.75
CA ILE A 528 -4.38 -28.24 -14.65
C ILE A 528 -5.82 -28.15 -14.15
N ASN A 529 -6.63 -29.20 -14.35
CA ASN A 529 -8.01 -29.28 -13.85
C ASN A 529 -8.89 -28.07 -14.21
N SER A 530 -8.61 -27.44 -15.37
CA SER A 530 -9.18 -26.17 -15.82
C SER A 530 -9.83 -26.28 -17.22
N GLY A 531 -10.19 -27.50 -17.64
CA GLY A 531 -10.91 -27.73 -18.90
C GLY A 531 -10.13 -27.26 -20.12
N ASP A 532 -10.74 -26.40 -20.95
CA ASP A 532 -10.16 -25.87 -22.19
C ASP A 532 -8.92 -24.95 -21.99
N TYR A 533 -8.54 -24.72 -20.73
CA TYR A 533 -7.38 -23.94 -20.34
C TYR A 533 -6.23 -24.79 -19.80
N ASP A 534 -6.40 -26.12 -19.70
CA ASP A 534 -5.33 -27.02 -19.31
C ASP A 534 -4.10 -26.88 -20.22
N LYS A 535 -2.92 -27.03 -19.62
CA LYS A 535 -1.60 -26.92 -20.28
C LYS A 535 -1.21 -25.52 -20.75
N LEU A 536 -2.06 -24.50 -20.54
CA LEU A 536 -1.66 -23.11 -20.73
C LEU A 536 -0.79 -22.62 -19.57
N THR A 537 0.07 -21.64 -19.82
CA THR A 537 0.72 -20.90 -18.75
C THR A 537 -0.30 -20.04 -18.01
N SER A 538 -0.07 -19.74 -16.73
CA SER A 538 -0.90 -18.81 -15.94
C SER A 538 -1.15 -17.49 -16.67
N GLN A 539 -0.14 -16.92 -17.34
CA GLN A 539 -0.31 -15.70 -18.13
C GLN A 539 -1.23 -15.93 -19.33
N GLY A 540 -0.95 -16.94 -20.16
CA GLY A 540 -1.76 -17.22 -21.35
C GLY A 540 -3.23 -17.55 -21.01
N ALA A 541 -3.45 -18.22 -19.88
CA ALA A 541 -4.77 -18.48 -19.34
C ALA A 541 -5.49 -17.19 -18.91
N ARG A 542 -4.83 -16.30 -18.16
CA ARG A 542 -5.40 -14.99 -17.77
C ARG A 542 -5.85 -14.20 -19.00
N GLU A 543 -5.03 -14.16 -20.04
CA GLU A 543 -5.36 -13.46 -21.30
C GLU A 543 -6.58 -14.09 -21.99
N LYS A 544 -6.56 -15.41 -22.21
CA LYS A 544 -7.64 -16.14 -22.90
C LYS A 544 -8.97 -16.10 -22.12
N MET A 545 -8.92 -16.26 -20.80
CA MET A 545 -10.10 -16.17 -19.93
C MET A 545 -10.68 -14.75 -19.89
N THR A 546 -9.83 -13.72 -19.88
CA THR A 546 -10.31 -12.32 -19.93
C THR A 546 -11.00 -12.02 -21.25
N GLN A 547 -10.43 -12.47 -22.38
CA GLN A 547 -11.07 -12.34 -23.70
C GLN A 547 -12.42 -13.07 -23.75
N TRP A 548 -12.51 -14.24 -23.12
CA TRP A 548 -13.78 -14.96 -23.00
C TRP A 548 -14.82 -14.16 -22.20
N LEU A 549 -14.45 -13.61 -21.04
CA LEU A 549 -15.34 -12.75 -20.24
C LEU A 549 -15.87 -11.55 -21.02
N GLU A 550 -15.00 -10.89 -21.79
CA GLU A 550 -15.35 -9.74 -22.63
C GLU A 550 -16.30 -10.13 -23.76
N LYS A 551 -16.04 -11.28 -24.42
CA LYS A 551 -16.89 -11.81 -25.48
C LYS A 551 -18.29 -12.16 -24.98
N GLU A 552 -18.38 -12.75 -23.78
CA GLU A 552 -19.66 -13.11 -23.16
C GLU A 552 -20.38 -11.90 -22.54
N GLY A 553 -19.72 -10.72 -22.48
CA GLY A 553 -20.29 -9.50 -21.94
C GLY A 553 -20.49 -9.51 -20.43
N ILE A 554 -19.78 -10.39 -19.71
CA ILE A 554 -19.90 -10.58 -18.25
C ILE A 554 -18.65 -10.13 -17.48
N GLY A 555 -17.64 -9.59 -18.16
CA GLY A 555 -16.44 -9.08 -17.50
C GLY A 555 -15.49 -8.36 -18.45
N LYS A 556 -14.41 -7.83 -17.90
CA LYS A 556 -13.39 -7.06 -18.63
C LYS A 556 -12.05 -7.01 -17.90
N LYS A 557 -10.97 -6.68 -18.63
CA LYS A 557 -9.71 -6.27 -17.99
C LYS A 557 -9.95 -5.03 -17.11
N LYS A 558 -9.39 -5.03 -15.91
CA LYS A 558 -9.51 -3.92 -14.95
C LYS A 558 -8.19 -3.66 -14.25
N ILE A 559 -7.81 -2.39 -14.16
CA ILE A 559 -6.75 -1.91 -13.27
C ILE A 559 -7.42 -1.47 -11.98
N ASN A 560 -6.85 -1.86 -10.85
CA ASN A 560 -7.33 -1.50 -9.52
C ASN A 560 -6.16 -0.98 -8.64
N TYR A 561 -6.48 -0.12 -7.69
CA TYR A 561 -5.50 0.48 -6.78
C TYR A 561 -5.89 0.23 -5.32
N LYS A 562 -4.88 0.08 -4.46
CA LYS A 562 -5.07 0.04 -3.00
C LYS A 562 -5.32 1.44 -2.43
N MET A 563 -4.65 2.45 -2.98
CA MET A 563 -4.89 3.84 -2.56
C MET A 563 -6.34 4.25 -2.80
N ARG A 564 -6.83 5.13 -1.93
CA ARG A 564 -8.17 5.72 -2.04
C ARG A 564 -8.06 7.18 -2.40
N ASP A 565 -9.18 7.72 -2.84
CA ASP A 565 -9.34 9.16 -2.87
C ASP A 565 -9.22 9.73 -1.45
N TRP A 566 -8.72 10.96 -1.38
CA TRP A 566 -8.31 11.56 -0.13
C TRP A 566 -9.49 12.25 0.56
N VAL A 567 -9.95 11.71 1.69
CA VAL A 567 -10.93 12.36 2.56
C VAL A 567 -10.33 13.64 3.14
N PHE A 568 -10.79 14.76 2.61
CA PHE A 568 -10.11 16.04 2.76
C PHE A 568 -10.74 16.91 3.86
N SER A 569 -12.06 16.93 4.00
CA SER A 569 -12.72 17.75 5.03
C SER A 569 -12.35 17.39 6.48
N ARG A 570 -12.41 18.39 7.37
CA ARG A 570 -12.32 18.26 8.83
C ARG A 570 -13.45 19.05 9.50
N GLN A 571 -14.00 18.50 10.58
CA GLN A 571 -15.08 19.10 11.36
C GLN A 571 -14.50 19.94 12.51
N THR A 572 -13.53 20.78 12.20
CA THR A 572 -12.71 21.55 13.14
C THR A 572 -12.83 23.04 12.87
N TYR A 573 -12.49 23.87 13.85
CA TYR A 573 -12.43 25.32 13.64
C TYR A 573 -11.09 25.74 13.04
N TRP A 574 -9.98 25.23 13.59
CA TRP A 574 -8.65 25.71 13.23
C TRP A 574 -8.10 25.06 11.95
N GLY A 575 -8.63 25.48 10.80
CA GLY A 575 -8.16 25.07 9.48
C GLY A 575 -8.56 26.08 8.40
N GLU A 576 -8.09 25.88 7.17
CA GLU A 576 -8.45 26.75 6.05
C GLU A 576 -9.94 26.57 5.69
N PRO A 577 -10.75 27.66 5.62
CA PRO A 577 -12.13 27.56 5.17
C PRO A 577 -12.22 27.09 3.72
N PHE A 578 -13.19 26.24 3.39
CA PHE A 578 -13.49 25.92 2.00
C PHE A 578 -14.08 27.14 1.27
N PRO A 579 -13.65 27.44 0.05
CA PRO A 579 -14.21 28.52 -0.76
C PRO A 579 -15.49 28.06 -1.48
N ILE A 580 -16.44 27.49 -0.75
CA ILE A 580 -17.69 26.92 -1.29
C ILE A 580 -18.91 27.56 -0.61
N VAL A 581 -19.96 27.80 -1.41
CA VAL A 581 -21.30 28.18 -0.97
C VAL A 581 -22.33 27.16 -1.49
N HIS A 582 -23.10 26.61 -0.57
CA HIS A 582 -24.25 25.75 -0.82
C HIS A 582 -25.50 26.60 -1.04
N CYS A 583 -26.14 26.47 -2.20
CA CYS A 583 -27.34 27.21 -2.56
C CYS A 583 -28.45 26.25 -3.01
N GLU A 584 -29.66 26.38 -2.46
CA GLU A 584 -30.80 25.52 -2.80
C GLU A 584 -31.16 25.55 -4.30
N LYS A 585 -30.92 26.67 -4.98
CA LYS A 585 -31.20 26.83 -6.42
C LYS A 585 -30.04 26.42 -7.32
N CYS A 586 -28.80 26.69 -6.90
CA CYS A 586 -27.62 26.56 -7.75
C CYS A 586 -26.78 25.32 -7.43
N GLY A 587 -27.07 24.61 -6.34
CA GLY A 587 -26.25 23.53 -5.80
C GLY A 587 -24.99 24.06 -5.12
N THR A 588 -23.91 23.30 -5.25
CA THR A 588 -22.59 23.61 -4.69
C THR A 588 -21.83 24.56 -5.63
N VAL A 589 -21.50 25.76 -5.14
CA VAL A 589 -20.93 26.84 -5.95
C VAL A 589 -19.59 27.30 -5.37
N GLY A 590 -18.56 27.39 -6.21
CA GLY A 590 -17.27 27.99 -5.84
C GLY A 590 -17.37 29.50 -5.60
N VAL A 591 -16.68 29.98 -4.57
CA VAL A 591 -16.49 31.42 -4.33
C VAL A 591 -15.60 32.00 -5.44
N PRO A 592 -15.97 33.13 -6.06
CA PRO A 592 -15.14 33.78 -7.09
C PRO A 592 -13.73 34.11 -6.60
N GLU A 593 -12.72 34.00 -7.49
CA GLU A 593 -11.31 34.20 -7.14
C GLU A 593 -10.99 35.59 -6.58
N ASP A 594 -11.70 36.62 -7.05
CA ASP A 594 -11.59 38.01 -6.59
C ASP A 594 -12.19 38.24 -5.19
N GLN A 595 -12.96 37.28 -4.69
CA GLN A 595 -13.52 37.27 -3.34
C GLN A 595 -12.70 36.44 -2.34
N LEU A 596 -11.61 35.82 -2.79
CA LEU A 596 -10.70 35.10 -1.91
C LEU A 596 -9.75 36.08 -1.17
N PRO A 597 -9.37 35.77 0.09
CA PRO A 597 -9.71 34.55 0.82
C PRO A 597 -11.07 34.60 1.52
N VAL A 598 -11.74 33.44 1.62
CA VAL A 598 -12.78 33.25 2.65
C VAL A 598 -12.07 33.17 4.00
N LYS A 599 -12.16 34.24 4.80
CA LYS A 599 -11.46 34.34 6.08
C LYS A 599 -12.11 33.48 7.15
N LEU A 600 -11.28 32.81 7.96
CA LEU A 600 -11.73 32.16 9.19
C LEU A 600 -12.24 33.23 10.17
N PRO A 601 -13.47 33.10 10.71
CA PRO A 601 -14.03 34.08 11.63
C PRO A 601 -13.34 34.01 12.99
N GLU A 602 -13.23 35.14 13.69
CA GLU A 602 -12.74 35.13 15.07
C GLU A 602 -13.89 34.74 16.02
N VAL A 603 -13.63 33.82 16.94
CA VAL A 603 -14.66 33.29 17.86
C VAL A 603 -14.14 33.17 19.28
N GLU A 604 -15.03 33.31 20.25
CA GLU A 604 -14.73 33.01 21.66
C GLU A 604 -14.76 31.49 21.95
N LYS A 605 -15.65 30.75 21.28
CA LYS A 605 -15.82 29.30 21.46
C LYS A 605 -15.57 28.57 20.15
N TYR A 606 -14.49 27.82 20.12
CA TYR A 606 -14.03 27.04 18.96
C TYR A 606 -14.00 25.53 19.23
N GLU A 607 -14.40 25.10 20.42
CA GLU A 607 -14.33 23.70 20.83
C GLU A 607 -15.32 22.82 20.05
N PRO A 608 -14.96 21.55 19.77
CA PRO A 608 -15.86 20.63 19.08
C PRO A 608 -17.19 20.42 19.82
N THR A 609 -18.28 20.68 19.12
CA THR A 609 -19.66 20.61 19.63
C THR A 609 -20.10 19.18 19.94
N GLY A 610 -19.49 18.18 19.28
CA GLY A 610 -19.86 16.76 19.38
C GLY A 610 -21.01 16.35 18.47
N THR A 611 -21.62 17.28 17.73
CA THR A 611 -22.73 16.97 16.80
C THR A 611 -22.24 16.21 15.57
N GLY A 612 -20.95 16.33 15.22
CA GLY A 612 -20.43 15.88 13.92
C GLY A 612 -20.30 17.02 12.92
N GLU A 613 -20.69 18.24 13.29
CA GLU A 613 -20.48 19.44 12.50
C GLU A 613 -19.31 20.25 13.07
N SER A 614 -18.66 21.02 12.19
CA SER A 614 -17.63 21.98 12.60
C SER A 614 -18.22 23.03 13.56
N PRO A 615 -17.43 23.55 14.53
CA PRO A 615 -17.81 24.70 15.34
C PRO A 615 -18.28 25.91 14.51
N LEU A 616 -17.78 26.06 13.28
CA LEU A 616 -18.18 27.11 12.34
C LEU A 616 -19.68 27.08 12.00
N ALA A 617 -20.33 25.91 12.07
CA ALA A 617 -21.75 25.77 11.75
C ALA A 617 -22.67 26.59 12.67
N ASN A 618 -22.22 26.92 13.89
CA ASN A 618 -23.00 27.70 14.85
C ASN A 618 -22.86 29.22 14.66
N ILE A 619 -22.01 29.69 13.74
CA ILE A 619 -21.73 31.11 13.53
C ILE A 619 -22.65 31.62 12.42
N SER A 620 -23.92 31.82 12.75
CA SER A 620 -24.96 32.16 11.76
C SER A 620 -24.61 33.38 10.89
N GLU A 621 -23.93 34.39 11.44
CA GLU A 621 -23.51 35.59 10.71
C GLU A 621 -22.41 35.33 9.67
N TRP A 622 -21.58 34.30 9.87
CA TRP A 622 -20.53 33.91 8.94
C TRP A 622 -21.02 32.88 7.92
N VAL A 623 -21.82 31.90 8.39
CA VAL A 623 -22.37 30.81 7.57
C VAL A 623 -23.34 31.34 6.53
N ASN A 624 -24.27 32.22 6.89
CA ASN A 624 -25.26 32.74 5.97
C ASN A 624 -24.62 33.79 5.05
N THR A 625 -24.74 33.59 3.74
CA THR A 625 -24.17 34.50 2.74
C THR A 625 -25.04 34.53 1.48
N ALA A 626 -24.69 35.36 0.51
CA ALA A 626 -25.35 35.35 -0.80
C ALA A 626 -24.69 34.31 -1.71
N CYS A 627 -25.49 33.58 -2.49
CA CYS A 627 -24.99 32.71 -3.54
C CYS A 627 -24.27 33.56 -4.59
N PRO A 628 -22.98 33.29 -4.89
CA PRO A 628 -22.23 34.09 -5.85
C PRO A 628 -22.75 33.95 -7.29
N LYS A 629 -23.54 32.91 -7.59
CA LYS A 629 -24.11 32.67 -8.92
C LYS A 629 -25.47 33.34 -9.16
N CYS A 630 -26.37 33.37 -8.18
CA CYS A 630 -27.74 33.86 -8.36
C CYS A 630 -28.15 35.01 -7.42
N GLY A 631 -27.29 35.39 -6.46
CA GLY A 631 -27.57 36.42 -5.46
C GLY A 631 -28.58 36.02 -4.37
N GLY A 632 -29.23 34.85 -4.49
CA GLY A 632 -30.16 34.34 -3.48
C GLY A 632 -29.45 33.85 -2.20
N PRO A 633 -30.20 33.38 -1.19
CA PRO A 633 -29.62 32.83 0.03
C PRO A 633 -28.70 31.64 -0.24
N GLY A 634 -27.55 31.61 0.43
CA GLY A 634 -26.59 30.51 0.41
C GLY A 634 -25.93 30.32 1.78
N LYS A 635 -25.33 29.14 1.99
CA LYS A 635 -24.60 28.81 3.21
C LYS A 635 -23.16 28.44 2.87
N ARG A 636 -22.18 29.04 3.54
CA ARG A 636 -20.77 28.65 3.39
C ARG A 636 -20.58 27.19 3.81
N GLU A 637 -19.63 26.52 3.18
CA GLU A 637 -19.11 25.25 3.70
C GLU A 637 -18.49 25.50 5.09
N THR A 638 -18.88 24.68 6.07
CA THR A 638 -18.50 24.85 7.47
C THR A 638 -17.37 23.92 7.88
N ASN A 639 -17.12 22.85 7.14
CA ASN A 639 -15.89 22.09 7.32
C ASN A 639 -14.67 22.96 6.98
N THR A 640 -13.50 22.58 7.49
CA THR A 640 -12.22 23.17 7.09
C THR A 640 -11.39 22.14 6.33
N MET A 641 -10.42 22.63 5.56
CA MET A 641 -9.39 21.79 4.96
C MET A 641 -8.48 21.19 6.05
N PRO A 642 -7.82 20.06 5.78
CA PRO A 642 -6.88 19.48 6.72
C PRO A 642 -5.56 20.25 6.66
N GLN A 643 -4.78 20.19 7.74
CA GLN A 643 -3.43 20.78 7.81
C GLN A 643 -2.56 20.51 6.58
N TRP A 644 -2.66 19.30 6.03
CA TRP A 644 -1.95 18.86 4.84
C TRP A 644 -2.23 19.70 3.58
N ALA A 645 -3.33 20.45 3.54
CA ALA A 645 -3.65 21.35 2.43
C ALA A 645 -2.61 22.46 2.28
N GLY A 646 -2.32 23.16 3.38
CA GLY A 646 -1.30 24.20 3.39
C GLY A 646 0.11 23.67 3.11
N SER A 647 0.44 22.47 3.59
CA SER A 647 1.76 21.86 3.40
C SER A 647 1.97 21.15 2.05
N SER A 648 0.94 20.92 1.23
CA SER A 648 1.12 20.25 -0.07
C SER A 648 1.78 21.11 -1.16
N TRP A 649 2.00 22.42 -0.92
CA TRP A 649 2.52 23.35 -1.94
C TRP A 649 3.46 24.45 -1.41
N TYR A 650 3.71 24.48 -0.09
CA TYR A 650 4.46 25.55 0.60
C TYR A 650 5.85 25.85 0.03
N TYR A 651 6.52 24.84 -0.52
CA TYR A 651 7.82 24.95 -1.16
C TYR A 651 7.81 25.87 -2.39
N LEU A 652 6.67 26.01 -3.08
CA LEU A 652 6.50 27.02 -4.14
C LEU A 652 6.40 28.41 -3.54
N ARG A 653 5.73 28.55 -2.39
CA ARG A 653 5.44 29.86 -1.83
C ARG A 653 6.67 30.58 -1.29
N TYR A 654 7.65 29.83 -0.78
CA TYR A 654 8.93 30.41 -0.37
C TYR A 654 9.67 31.14 -1.49
N ILE A 655 9.45 30.75 -2.75
CA ILE A 655 10.06 31.39 -3.92
C ILE A 655 9.52 32.81 -4.12
N ASP A 656 8.26 33.05 -3.77
CA ASP A 656 7.61 34.36 -3.96
C ASP A 656 6.52 34.66 -2.90
N PRO A 657 6.89 34.79 -1.62
CA PRO A 657 5.94 34.74 -0.50
C PRO A 657 5.06 35.98 -0.39
N LYS A 658 5.44 37.08 -1.05
CA LYS A 658 4.75 38.38 -0.99
C LYS A 658 3.85 38.63 -2.21
N ASN A 659 3.80 37.71 -3.19
CA ASN A 659 3.01 37.90 -4.41
C ASN A 659 1.51 37.67 -4.17
N ASN A 660 0.71 38.71 -4.35
CA ASN A 660 -0.73 38.67 -4.12
C ASN A 660 -1.56 38.47 -5.40
N LYS A 661 -0.89 38.32 -6.56
CA LYS A 661 -1.52 38.19 -7.89
C LYS A 661 -1.50 36.77 -8.43
N GLU A 662 -0.51 35.96 -8.06
CA GLU A 662 -0.37 34.56 -8.47
C GLU A 662 0.24 33.71 -7.33
N LEU A 663 0.14 32.39 -7.49
CA LEU A 663 0.67 31.39 -6.55
C LEU A 663 2.17 31.59 -6.30
N VAL A 664 2.92 31.70 -7.41
CA VAL A 664 4.37 31.95 -7.50
C VAL A 664 4.67 32.55 -8.87
N GLY A 665 5.58 33.53 -8.95
CA GLY A 665 5.99 34.11 -10.23
C GLY A 665 6.64 33.09 -11.16
N LYS A 666 6.18 33.01 -12.42
CA LYS A 666 6.61 31.97 -13.38
C LYS A 666 8.12 31.93 -13.64
N ASP A 667 8.76 33.10 -13.72
CA ASP A 667 10.20 33.16 -13.99
C ASP A 667 11.00 32.72 -12.76
N LEU A 668 10.57 33.13 -11.56
CA LEU A 668 11.17 32.70 -10.30
C LEU A 668 10.94 31.21 -10.04
N GLU A 669 9.76 30.69 -10.37
CA GLU A 669 9.44 29.28 -10.25
C GLU A 669 10.39 28.42 -11.09
N LYS A 670 10.55 28.76 -12.38
CA LYS A 670 11.49 28.08 -13.28
C LYS A 670 12.96 28.19 -12.85
N GLU A 671 13.30 29.29 -12.19
CA GLU A 671 14.66 29.53 -11.70
C GLU A 671 15.00 28.63 -10.51
N TRP A 672 14.04 28.38 -9.61
CA TRP A 672 14.27 27.70 -8.34
C TRP A 672 13.77 26.26 -8.26
N MET A 673 12.80 25.87 -9.10
CA MET A 673 12.25 24.51 -9.11
C MET A 673 13.01 23.58 -10.06
N PRO A 674 13.11 22.27 -9.74
CA PRO A 674 12.57 21.61 -8.55
C PRO A 674 13.42 21.86 -7.30
N VAL A 675 12.90 21.52 -6.11
CA VAL A 675 13.70 21.55 -4.87
C VAL A 675 14.88 20.58 -5.01
N ASP A 676 16.11 21.09 -4.91
CA ASP A 676 17.32 20.29 -5.09
C ASP A 676 17.53 19.27 -3.97
N LEU A 677 17.27 19.67 -2.72
CA LEU A 677 17.41 18.83 -1.53
C LEU A 677 16.25 19.07 -0.57
N TYR A 678 15.45 18.03 -0.35
CA TYR A 678 14.41 18.01 0.66
C TYR A 678 14.78 17.07 1.81
N VAL A 679 14.72 17.57 3.05
CA VAL A 679 15.03 16.78 4.26
C VAL A 679 13.82 16.71 5.17
N GLY A 680 13.43 15.48 5.55
CA GLY A 680 12.24 15.23 6.37
C GLY A 680 12.26 13.90 7.10
N GLY A 681 11.22 13.67 7.91
CA GLY A 681 11.03 12.40 8.64
C GLY A 681 10.45 11.29 7.76
N ALA A 682 10.88 10.06 7.96
CA ALA A 682 10.43 8.89 7.18
C ALA A 682 8.93 8.59 7.33
N GLU A 683 8.30 9.04 8.42
CA GLU A 683 6.87 8.93 8.68
C GLU A 683 5.99 9.64 7.63
N HIS A 684 6.59 10.51 6.82
CA HIS A 684 5.87 11.29 5.80
C HIS A 684 5.92 10.68 4.39
N ALA A 685 6.59 9.53 4.22
CA ALA A 685 6.77 8.84 2.93
C ALA A 685 5.46 8.61 2.16
N THR A 686 4.41 8.11 2.83
CA THR A 686 3.10 7.81 2.22
C THR A 686 2.01 8.83 2.56
N ARG A 687 2.38 9.95 3.21
CA ARG A 687 1.47 11.01 3.65
C ARG A 687 1.77 12.28 2.86
N HIS A 688 2.32 13.30 3.54
CA HIS A 688 2.76 14.57 2.97
C HIS A 688 3.47 14.44 1.63
N LEU A 689 4.45 13.55 1.49
CA LEU A 689 5.21 13.42 0.24
C LEU A 689 4.31 12.98 -0.93
N LEU A 690 3.35 12.09 -0.67
CA LEU A 690 2.39 11.66 -1.69
C LEU A 690 1.41 12.80 -2.05
N TYR A 691 0.92 13.54 -1.06
CA TYR A 691 0.01 14.68 -1.26
C TYR A 691 0.67 15.84 -1.99
N ALA A 692 1.90 16.18 -1.62
CA ALA A 692 2.69 17.21 -2.26
C ALA A 692 2.94 16.88 -3.73
N ARG A 693 3.28 15.62 -4.06
CA ARG A 693 3.41 15.15 -5.45
C ARG A 693 2.10 15.24 -6.21
N PHE A 694 0.98 14.82 -5.62
CA PHE A 694 -0.34 14.93 -6.24
C PHE A 694 -0.71 16.39 -6.56
N TRP A 695 -0.58 17.29 -5.59
CA TRP A 695 -0.87 18.71 -5.79
C TRP A 695 0.07 19.34 -6.82
N HIS A 696 1.37 19.00 -6.78
CA HIS A 696 2.33 19.48 -7.76
C HIS A 696 1.99 19.04 -9.19
N LYS A 697 1.61 17.77 -9.38
CA LYS A 697 1.20 17.25 -10.69
C LYS A 697 -0.06 17.92 -11.20
N PHE A 698 -1.03 18.16 -10.32
CA PHE A 698 -2.21 18.94 -10.68
C PHE A 698 -1.84 20.36 -11.11
N LEU A 699 -0.96 21.04 -10.36
CA LEU A 699 -0.46 22.37 -10.71
C LEU A 699 0.29 22.38 -12.03
N PHE A 700 1.06 21.33 -12.31
CA PHE A 700 1.76 21.14 -13.58
C PHE A 700 0.77 21.00 -14.74
N ASP A 701 -0.30 20.22 -14.57
CA ASP A 701 -1.31 19.99 -15.62
C ASP A 701 -2.07 21.27 -16.00
N ILE A 702 -2.27 22.19 -15.04
CA ILE A 702 -2.88 23.49 -15.32
C ILE A 702 -1.86 24.57 -15.72
N GLY A 703 -0.58 24.22 -15.83
CA GLY A 703 0.52 25.12 -16.23
C GLY A 703 0.89 26.17 -15.18
N ALA A 704 0.60 25.93 -13.90
CA ALA A 704 0.96 26.80 -12.78
C ALA A 704 2.42 26.59 -12.30
N VAL A 705 3.01 25.43 -12.58
CA VAL A 705 4.42 25.09 -12.32
C VAL A 705 5.04 24.46 -13.57
N SER A 706 6.37 24.47 -13.66
CA SER A 706 7.11 24.02 -14.84
C SER A 706 7.67 22.59 -14.73
N THR A 707 7.69 22.02 -13.53
CA THR A 707 8.21 20.68 -13.24
C THR A 707 7.08 19.70 -12.90
N SER A 708 7.28 18.41 -13.19
CA SER A 708 6.30 17.35 -12.89
C SER A 708 6.45 16.75 -11.48
N GLU A 709 7.58 17.01 -10.81
CA GLU A 709 7.91 16.55 -9.46
C GLU A 709 8.49 17.71 -8.63
N PRO A 710 8.10 17.85 -7.36
CA PRO A 710 8.53 18.97 -6.53
C PRO A 710 9.92 18.80 -5.91
N PHE A 711 10.37 17.57 -5.66
CA PHE A 711 11.59 17.29 -4.88
C PHE A 711 12.53 16.38 -5.67
N LYS A 712 13.65 16.92 -6.15
CA LYS A 712 14.66 16.17 -6.90
C LYS A 712 15.35 15.12 -6.03
N LYS A 713 15.85 15.54 -4.87
CA LYS A 713 16.48 14.65 -3.89
C LYS A 713 15.71 14.69 -2.57
N LEU A 714 15.46 13.52 -2.00
CA LEU A 714 14.85 13.38 -0.68
C LEU A 714 15.80 12.60 0.23
N VAL A 715 16.03 13.13 1.43
CA VAL A 715 16.85 12.46 2.46
C VAL A 715 16.05 12.38 3.76
N HIS A 716 15.98 11.18 4.33
CA HIS A 716 15.35 10.97 5.62
C HIS A 716 16.34 11.08 6.77
N VAL A 717 15.92 11.75 7.84
CA VAL A 717 16.69 11.81 9.08
C VAL A 717 16.26 10.67 10.01
N GLY A 718 17.23 9.92 10.53
CA GLY A 718 16.95 8.93 11.57
C GLY A 718 16.40 9.60 12.84
N LEU A 719 15.53 8.92 13.57
CA LEU A 719 14.94 9.45 14.81
C LEU A 719 16.01 9.63 15.90
N ILE A 720 15.84 10.65 16.75
CA ILE A 720 16.60 10.76 18.01
C ILE A 720 15.80 10.03 19.09
N ASN A 721 16.47 9.13 19.81
CA ASN A 721 15.91 8.47 20.98
C ASN A 721 16.22 9.27 22.25
N GLY A 722 15.28 9.30 23.19
CA GLY A 722 15.52 9.77 24.55
C GLY A 722 16.36 8.76 25.34
N GLU A 723 16.74 9.13 26.56
CA GLU A 723 17.48 8.26 27.47
C GLU A 723 16.75 6.96 27.80
N ASP A 724 15.42 6.96 27.67
CA ASP A 724 14.54 5.81 27.84
C ASP A 724 14.54 4.83 26.65
N GLY A 725 15.38 5.07 25.63
CA GLY A 725 15.49 4.24 24.43
C GLY A 725 14.32 4.37 23.45
N ARG A 726 13.31 5.18 23.75
CA ARG A 726 12.17 5.45 22.87
C ARG A 726 12.45 6.67 22.01
N LYS A 727 11.78 6.79 20.85
CA LYS A 727 11.82 8.04 20.06
C LYS A 727 11.39 9.23 20.94
N MET A 728 12.07 10.36 20.81
CA MET A 728 11.69 11.58 21.52
C MET A 728 10.28 12.02 21.09
N SER A 729 9.41 12.25 22.06
CA SER A 729 8.07 12.76 21.84
C SER A 729 7.54 13.50 23.06
N LYS A 730 6.91 14.65 22.83
CA LYS A 730 6.22 15.42 23.88
C LYS A 730 5.17 14.58 24.61
N ARG A 731 4.61 13.55 23.96
CA ARG A 731 3.67 12.60 24.56
C ARG A 731 4.27 11.83 25.75
N TRP A 732 5.55 11.48 25.68
CA TRP A 732 6.22 10.68 26.71
C TRP A 732 6.97 11.54 27.73
N GLY A 733 7.03 12.86 27.51
CA GLY A 733 7.82 13.76 28.35
C GLY A 733 9.34 13.50 28.27
N ASN A 734 9.82 12.77 27.25
CA ASN A 734 11.21 12.37 27.09
C ASN A 734 11.98 13.26 26.09
N VAL A 735 11.48 14.48 25.85
CA VAL A 735 12.11 15.43 24.91
C VAL A 735 13.14 16.29 25.63
N ILE A 736 14.24 16.61 24.94
CA ILE A 736 15.23 17.58 25.42
C ILE A 736 14.98 18.91 24.71
N ASN A 737 14.87 19.98 25.48
CA ASN A 737 14.76 21.34 24.93
C ASN A 737 16.14 21.77 24.40
N PRO A 738 16.26 22.25 23.14
CA PRO A 738 17.53 22.73 22.61
C PRO A 738 18.14 23.88 23.43
N ASP A 739 17.32 24.70 24.09
CA ASP A 739 17.81 25.79 24.95
C ASP A 739 18.60 25.30 26.18
N ASP A 740 18.39 24.04 26.61
CA ASP A 740 19.14 23.46 27.73
C ASP A 740 20.54 22.97 27.28
N VAL A 741 20.74 22.82 25.96
CA VAL A 741 21.98 22.32 25.35
C VAL A 741 22.89 23.48 24.90
N ILE A 742 22.30 24.55 24.39
CA ILE A 742 22.97 25.80 23.96
C ILE A 742 23.28 26.67 25.18
#